data_AF-A0A3S4W569-F1
#
_entry.id   AF-A0A3S4W569-F1
#
_cell.length_a   1.000
_cell.length_b   1.000
_cell.length_c   1.000
_cell.angle_alpha   90.00
_cell.angle_beta   90.00
_cell.angle_gamma   90.00
#
_symmetry.space_group_name_H-M   'P 1'
#
loop_
_entity.id
_entity.type
_entity.pdbx_description
1 polymer ?
#
loop_
_entity_poly.entity_id
_entity_poly.type
_entity_poly.pdbx_seq_one_letter_code
_entity_poly.pdbx_strand_id
1 'polypeptide(L)'
;MIILHKINSFLYNLFSISEGEKEDLIQAIKRYYTYDGISPEIKVNERDVSVKVDVNKIYFEAVKYNQLISMCESRQFTEAYPLAIELCSANKTNSDLFRIKGQIESELNEADKAVDSFIDALRWNPENVYALIMMGNIFARDKSDIDTAMIYYKQASLIDPNDHISLNNIGANLLSLERYDEAQEYFEKANSISSDYPNTQYALGLLAFKKRKYNEAFNYAIKSVKLNNLRDALYINSVKLIEDISAEISDSDTTIRTLKEFTKHIEEISGVNTRIEIDNEIPTIAKVEYAENHNRDYHLIKYKEGYKGHLHLILHELIHIELASEAKISNDNLLFTSSEEHRKRFIAEHGNYFKTLTKKGFSNESIIGVINSLFEGINRQIFNTPIDLFIEDRIFNRFPDFRPIQFTSLLTIVLEGVDAVTRKDVVDIMDDNILSKSKTYNLINAIHFRNLFGIDFIKNFKASHTEMRQAEKCYDEFLEYRYDKQPGEEYELVQHWGEDLKLNQYFKLVNEVQFRKSEPSYADLDFENDIDIDTESNQKIEMHSFLEEHKDKNLNLSVMMYMIGALEYFKNKSDAEIKETAFQIASMGVNGISPEKKSGYKVPSIKDSDFSGYQMLAYYYVSWALSAPQLLPDLQLPFDKEYETAKSFEH
;
A
#
# COMPACT_ATOMS: atom_id res chain seq x y z
N MET A 1 41.84 11.97 43.40
CA MET A 1 41.41 12.77 44.56
C MET A 1 42.00 12.15 45.82
N ILE A 2 42.47 12.95 46.77
CA ILE A 2 42.95 12.46 48.08
C ILE A 2 42.09 13.09 49.16
N ILE A 3 41.49 12.27 50.02
CA ILE A 3 40.68 12.67 51.17
C ILE A 3 41.46 12.29 52.43
N LEU A 4 41.58 13.23 53.36
CA LEU A 4 42.28 13.03 54.63
C LEU A 4 41.26 13.06 55.77
N HIS A 5 41.22 11.97 56.53
CA HIS A 5 40.41 11.85 57.74
C HIS A 5 41.31 11.85 58.97
N LYS A 6 41.00 12.68 59.97
CA LYS A 6 41.67 12.60 61.28
C LYS A 6 41.11 11.42 62.07
N ILE A 7 41.98 10.57 62.63
CA ILE A 7 41.58 9.45 63.48
C ILE A 7 41.15 10.01 64.83
N ASN A 8 39.85 10.16 65.02
CA ASN A 8 39.21 10.62 66.25
C ASN A 8 37.81 9.98 66.38
N SER A 9 37.16 10.21 67.52
CA SER A 9 35.80 9.71 67.82
C SER A 9 34.76 10.02 66.73
N PHE A 10 34.90 11.18 66.06
CA PHE A 10 34.01 11.57 64.98
C PHE A 10 34.12 10.65 63.77
N LEU A 11 35.34 10.22 63.42
CA LEU A 11 35.56 9.33 62.27
C LEU A 11 34.94 7.95 62.48
N TYR A 12 35.04 7.38 63.68
CA TYR A 12 34.41 6.10 64.03
C TYR A 12 32.88 6.21 63.99
N ASN A 13 32.33 7.31 64.50
CA ASN A 13 30.89 7.58 64.41
C ASN A 13 30.42 7.77 62.96
N LEU A 14 31.21 8.45 62.10
CA LEU A 14 30.87 8.68 60.69
C LEU A 14 30.63 7.37 59.93
N PHE A 15 31.40 6.33 60.25
CA PHE A 15 31.27 5.00 59.63
C PHE A 15 30.47 4.00 60.48
N SER A 16 29.88 4.44 61.59
CA SER A 16 29.08 3.61 62.51
C SER A 16 29.84 2.39 63.06
N ILE A 17 31.09 2.59 63.48
CA ILE A 17 31.96 1.54 64.06
C ILE A 17 32.36 1.92 65.48
N SER A 18 32.49 0.94 66.36
CA SER A 18 33.01 1.13 67.72
C SER A 18 34.45 1.63 67.72
N GLU A 19 34.78 2.57 68.62
CA GLU A 19 36.17 3.00 68.81
C GLU A 19 37.05 1.82 69.25
N GLY A 20 38.09 1.54 68.47
CA GLY A 20 38.94 0.38 68.72
C GLY A 20 39.75 -0.01 67.48
N GLU A 21 39.42 -1.17 66.90
CA GLU A 21 40.25 -1.81 65.87
C GLU A 21 40.35 -0.95 64.60
N LYS A 22 41.59 -0.56 64.26
CA LYS A 22 41.88 0.23 63.06
C LYS A 22 41.52 -0.52 61.78
N GLU A 23 41.45 -1.84 61.83
CA GLU A 23 41.17 -2.71 60.68
C GLU A 23 39.71 -2.62 60.24
N ASP A 24 38.76 -2.62 61.18
CA ASP A 24 37.34 -2.40 60.89
C ASP A 24 37.09 -1.02 60.28
N LEU A 25 37.77 0.00 60.80
CA LEU A 25 37.73 1.36 60.25
C LEU A 25 38.26 1.42 58.82
N ILE A 26 39.38 0.74 58.52
CA ILE A 26 39.92 0.66 57.16
C ILE A 26 38.92 -0.02 56.23
N GLN A 27 38.30 -1.12 56.65
CA GLN A 27 37.34 -1.85 55.80
C GLN A 27 36.07 -1.03 55.53
N ALA A 28 35.54 -0.32 56.51
CA ALA A 28 34.38 0.54 56.31
C ALA A 28 34.69 1.74 55.40
N ILE A 29 35.84 2.39 55.60
CA ILE A 29 36.32 3.46 54.71
C ILE A 29 36.49 2.91 53.28
N LYS A 30 37.08 1.72 53.13
CA LYS A 30 37.27 1.08 51.83
C LYS A 30 35.94 0.82 51.14
N ARG A 31 34.97 0.27 51.87
CA ARG A 31 33.63 0.00 51.35
C ARG A 31 32.93 1.29 50.94
N TYR A 32 32.97 2.32 51.78
CA TYR A 32 32.28 3.59 51.53
C TYR A 32 32.80 4.34 50.30
N TYR A 33 34.12 4.35 50.12
CA TYR A 33 34.76 5.05 49.00
C TYR A 33 35.00 4.16 47.77
N THR A 34 34.55 2.90 47.79
CA THR A 34 34.53 2.07 46.58
C THR A 34 33.38 2.51 45.70
N TYR A 35 33.68 2.87 44.45
CA TYR A 35 32.69 3.32 43.47
C TYR A 35 32.79 2.43 42.22
N ASP A 36 31.67 1.85 41.79
CA ASP A 36 31.58 0.94 40.63
C ASP A 36 32.61 -0.21 40.61
N GLY A 37 33.04 -0.68 41.79
CA GLY A 37 34.03 -1.76 41.93
C GLY A 37 35.49 -1.28 42.06
N ILE A 38 35.75 0.01 41.87
CA ILE A 38 37.08 0.60 42.06
C ILE A 38 37.27 0.98 43.53
N SER A 39 38.06 0.19 44.26
CA SER A 39 38.41 0.49 45.64
C SER A 39 39.48 1.60 45.75
N PRO A 40 39.40 2.45 46.78
CA PRO A 40 40.42 3.46 47.05
C PRO A 40 41.70 2.83 47.58
N GLU A 41 42.83 3.50 47.37
CA GLU A 41 44.05 3.22 48.11
C GLU A 41 43.97 3.89 49.49
N ILE A 42 44.03 3.08 50.56
CA ILE A 42 44.01 3.57 51.93
C ILE A 42 45.41 3.49 52.52
N LYS A 43 45.88 4.61 53.09
CA LYS A 43 47.12 4.67 53.88
C LYS A 43 46.81 5.20 55.26
N VAL A 44 47.17 4.46 56.29
CA VAL A 44 46.94 4.83 57.69
C VAL A 44 48.25 5.27 58.32
N ASN A 45 48.23 6.46 58.92
CA ASN A 45 49.31 7.01 59.74
C ASN A 45 48.88 7.06 61.22
N GLU A 46 49.76 7.49 62.13
CA GLU A 46 49.45 7.52 63.58
C GLU A 46 48.20 8.35 63.93
N ARG A 47 47.94 9.43 63.20
CA ARG A 47 46.86 10.39 63.50
C ARG A 47 45.82 10.57 62.40
N ASP A 48 46.09 10.08 61.18
CA ASP A 48 45.25 10.33 59.99
C ASP A 48 45.12 9.09 59.10
N VAL A 49 43.99 8.99 58.38
CA VAL A 49 43.75 8.05 57.28
C VAL A 49 43.68 8.83 55.98
N SER A 50 44.56 8.50 55.02
CA SER A 50 44.54 9.02 53.67
C SER A 50 43.83 8.05 52.73
N VAL A 51 42.79 8.53 52.07
CA VAL A 51 41.99 7.80 51.09
C VAL A 51 42.24 8.41 49.73
N LYS A 52 42.96 7.69 48.87
CA LYS A 52 43.20 8.11 47.49
C LYS A 52 42.22 7.39 46.56
N VAL A 53 41.29 8.16 46.01
CA VAL A 53 40.32 7.73 45.00
C VAL A 53 40.87 8.07 43.62
N ASP A 54 40.98 7.07 42.75
CA ASP A 54 41.43 7.25 41.37
C ASP A 54 40.27 7.70 40.47
N VAL A 55 40.00 9.00 40.50
CA VAL A 55 38.92 9.63 39.73
C VAL A 55 39.15 9.50 38.22
N ASN A 56 40.42 9.48 37.77
CA ASN A 56 40.74 9.33 36.35
C ASN A 56 40.41 7.91 35.88
N LYS A 57 40.71 6.90 36.70
CA LYS A 57 40.33 5.52 36.43
C LYS A 57 38.81 5.34 36.38
N ILE A 58 38.08 5.90 37.35
CA ILE A 58 36.60 5.88 37.36
C ILE A 58 36.03 6.48 36.06
N TYR A 59 36.50 7.67 35.69
CA TYR A 59 36.05 8.33 34.46
C TYR A 59 36.38 7.51 33.20
N PHE A 60 37.59 6.98 33.12
CA PHE A 60 38.05 6.19 31.98
C PHE A 60 37.26 4.89 31.81
N GLU A 61 36.95 4.20 32.92
CA GLU A 61 36.12 2.99 32.88
C GLU A 61 34.67 3.30 32.50
N ALA A 62 34.10 4.42 32.94
CA ALA A 62 32.77 4.87 32.50
C ALA A 62 32.72 5.15 30.98
N VAL A 63 33.76 5.76 30.41
CA VAL A 63 33.86 5.96 28.96
C VAL A 63 33.88 4.62 28.21
N LYS A 64 34.68 3.66 28.70
CA LYS A 64 34.73 2.30 28.13
C LYS A 64 33.41 1.56 28.25
N TYR A 65 32.71 1.70 29.37
CA TYR A 65 31.38 1.12 29.56
C TYR A 65 30.40 1.67 28.53
N ASN A 66 30.35 2.99 28.34
CA ASN A 66 29.47 3.61 27.33
C ASN A 66 29.85 3.17 25.91
N GLN A 67 31.15 3.03 25.62
CA GLN A 67 31.61 2.47 24.36
C GLN A 67 31.11 1.04 24.16
N LEU A 68 31.20 0.18 25.19
CA LEU A 68 30.69 -1.19 25.14
C LEU A 68 29.19 -1.22 24.82
N ILE A 69 28.40 -0.39 25.50
CA ILE A 69 26.95 -0.28 25.24
C ILE A 69 26.69 0.14 23.79
N SER A 70 27.35 1.20 23.31
CA SER A 70 27.19 1.69 21.94
C SER A 70 27.53 0.63 20.87
N MET A 71 28.55 -0.18 21.12
CA MET A 71 28.91 -1.30 20.24
C MET A 71 27.83 -2.41 20.26
N CYS A 72 27.26 -2.71 21.43
CA CYS A 72 26.17 -3.69 21.56
C CYS A 72 24.89 -3.20 20.86
N GLU A 73 24.54 -1.92 21.02
CA GLU A 73 23.41 -1.28 20.33
C GLU A 73 23.58 -1.32 18.80
N SER A 74 24.82 -1.19 18.34
CA SER A 74 25.19 -1.30 16.92
C SER A 74 25.38 -2.75 16.45
N ARG A 75 25.07 -3.74 17.29
CA ARG A 75 25.22 -5.20 17.05
C ARG A 75 26.65 -5.64 16.69
N GLN A 76 27.67 -4.90 17.13
CA GLN A 76 29.09 -5.20 16.93
C GLN A 76 29.63 -6.17 18.00
N PHE A 77 28.98 -7.31 18.17
CA PHE A 77 29.24 -8.22 19.30
C PHE A 77 30.67 -8.80 19.33
N THR A 78 31.22 -9.15 18.17
CA THR A 78 32.59 -9.69 18.06
C THR A 78 33.64 -8.69 18.52
N GLU A 79 33.46 -7.41 18.21
CA GLU A 79 34.37 -6.33 18.61
C GLU A 79 34.13 -5.89 20.06
N ALA A 80 32.87 -5.97 20.53
CA ALA A 80 32.49 -5.64 21.89
C ALA A 80 33.04 -6.65 22.92
N TYR A 81 33.17 -7.91 22.53
CA TYR A 81 33.51 -9.00 23.46
C TYR A 81 34.86 -8.83 24.19
N PRO A 82 36.00 -8.48 23.52
CA PRO A 82 37.25 -8.19 24.22
C PRO A 82 37.14 -7.06 25.26
N LEU A 83 36.36 -6.02 24.94
CA LEU A 83 36.14 -4.88 25.84
C LEU A 83 35.28 -5.30 27.05
N ALA A 84 34.28 -6.15 26.84
CA ALA A 84 33.49 -6.73 27.93
C ALA A 84 34.36 -7.57 28.89
N ILE A 85 35.28 -8.39 28.37
CA ILE A 85 36.24 -9.15 29.18
C ILE A 85 37.14 -8.22 30.00
N GLU A 86 37.66 -7.16 29.37
CA GLU A 86 38.51 -6.17 30.04
C GLU A 86 37.76 -5.52 31.22
N LEU A 87 36.54 -5.04 30.97
CA LEU A 87 35.71 -4.38 31.98
C LEU A 87 35.31 -5.32 33.12
N CYS A 88 34.94 -6.58 32.82
CA CYS A 88 34.66 -7.58 33.86
C CYS A 88 35.90 -7.90 34.70
N SER A 89 37.08 -7.92 34.09
CA SER A 89 38.35 -8.19 34.79
C SER A 89 38.74 -7.05 35.74
N ALA A 90 38.43 -5.80 35.35
CA ALA A 90 38.62 -4.61 36.17
C ALA A 90 37.60 -4.53 37.31
N ASN A 91 36.34 -4.91 37.03
CA ASN A 91 35.20 -4.77 37.95
C ASN A 91 34.55 -6.13 38.25
N LYS A 92 35.29 -6.96 38.99
CA LYS A 92 34.96 -8.36 39.24
C LYS A 92 33.67 -8.60 40.03
N THR A 93 33.04 -7.56 40.59
CA THR A 93 31.82 -7.66 41.40
C THR A 93 30.62 -6.96 40.76
N ASN A 94 30.74 -6.47 39.53
CA ASN A 94 29.67 -5.74 38.86
C ASN A 94 28.77 -6.71 38.10
N SER A 95 27.58 -6.99 38.64
CA SER A 95 26.59 -7.91 38.06
C SER A 95 26.22 -7.54 36.62
N ASP A 96 26.01 -6.25 36.32
CA ASP A 96 25.55 -5.82 35.00
C ASP A 96 26.62 -5.99 33.92
N LEU A 97 27.90 -5.83 34.26
CA LEU A 97 29.00 -6.13 33.34
C LEU A 97 29.05 -7.61 32.95
N PHE A 98 28.89 -8.51 33.92
CA PHE A 98 28.81 -9.95 33.65
C PHE A 98 27.54 -10.30 32.85
N ARG A 99 26.41 -9.65 33.13
CA ARG A 99 25.19 -9.79 32.34
C ARG A 99 25.41 -9.34 30.88
N ILE A 100 26.02 -8.19 30.65
CA ILE A 100 26.32 -7.69 29.29
C ILE A 100 27.26 -8.66 28.57
N LYS A 101 28.30 -9.15 29.25
CA LYS A 101 29.21 -10.17 28.70
C LYS A 101 28.45 -11.43 28.31
N GLY A 102 27.58 -11.95 29.18
CA GLY A 102 26.76 -13.12 28.88
C GLY A 102 25.80 -12.88 27.71
N GLN A 103 25.23 -11.68 27.59
CA GLN A 103 24.39 -11.31 26.45
C GLN A 103 25.20 -11.32 25.14
N ILE A 104 26.41 -10.75 25.14
CA ILE A 104 27.32 -10.79 23.97
C ILE A 104 27.67 -12.23 23.59
N GLU A 105 28.00 -13.08 24.56
CA GLU A 105 28.29 -14.50 24.32
C GLU A 105 27.08 -15.25 23.73
N SER A 106 25.88 -14.96 24.23
CA SER A 106 24.64 -15.53 23.69
C SER A 106 24.40 -15.12 22.23
N GLU A 107 24.61 -13.84 21.88
CA GLU A 107 24.47 -13.34 20.50
C GLU A 107 25.56 -13.92 19.56
N LEU A 108 26.70 -14.34 20.12
CA LEU A 108 27.76 -15.05 19.40
C LEU A 108 27.51 -16.57 19.30
N ASN A 109 26.35 -17.07 19.75
CA ASN A 109 25.98 -18.49 19.82
C ASN A 109 26.86 -19.34 20.75
N GLU A 110 27.43 -18.72 21.78
CA GLU A 110 28.27 -19.38 22.79
C GLU A 110 27.48 -19.61 24.08
N ALA A 111 26.39 -20.38 23.99
CA ALA A 111 25.39 -20.53 25.05
C ALA A 111 25.97 -20.99 26.41
N ASP A 112 26.93 -21.91 26.43
CA ASP A 112 27.53 -22.37 27.69
C ASP A 112 28.37 -21.29 28.38
N LYS A 113 29.12 -20.48 27.61
CA LYS A 113 29.87 -19.34 28.17
C LYS A 113 28.93 -18.27 28.69
N ALA A 114 27.85 -18.01 27.95
CA ALA A 114 26.82 -17.07 28.37
C ALA A 114 26.20 -17.47 29.71
N VAL A 115 25.88 -18.76 29.89
CA VAL A 115 25.42 -19.31 31.17
C VAL A 115 26.43 -19.07 32.29
N ASP A 116 27.72 -19.34 32.07
CA ASP A 116 28.76 -19.07 33.07
C ASP A 116 28.82 -17.58 33.45
N SER A 117 28.74 -16.68 32.47
CA SER A 117 28.70 -15.24 32.70
C SER A 117 27.44 -14.79 33.44
N PHE A 118 26.27 -15.36 33.14
CA PHE A 118 25.05 -15.07 33.88
C PHE A 118 25.08 -15.64 35.30
N ILE A 119 25.70 -16.80 35.53
CA ILE A 119 25.97 -17.32 36.87
C ILE A 119 26.84 -16.34 37.65
N ASP A 120 27.90 -15.79 37.04
CA ASP A 120 28.72 -14.75 37.66
C ASP A 120 27.91 -13.47 37.94
N ALA A 121 27.04 -13.05 37.02
CA ALA A 121 26.15 -11.91 37.23
C ALA A 121 25.24 -12.11 38.45
N LEU A 122 24.60 -13.29 38.55
CA LEU A 122 23.69 -13.65 39.62
C LEU A 122 24.41 -13.92 40.96
N ARG A 123 25.69 -14.32 40.93
CA ARG A 123 26.52 -14.41 42.13
C ARG A 123 26.68 -13.06 42.82
N TRP A 124 26.80 -11.98 42.03
CA TRP A 124 27.00 -10.63 42.55
C TRP A 124 25.71 -9.87 42.82
N ASN A 125 24.66 -10.14 42.04
CA ASN A 125 23.31 -9.68 42.33
C ASN A 125 22.31 -10.79 41.99
N PRO A 126 21.84 -11.56 43.00
CA PRO A 126 20.84 -12.61 42.81
C PRO A 126 19.50 -12.10 42.28
N GLU A 127 19.23 -10.80 42.44
CA GLU A 127 18.01 -10.14 42.00
C GLU A 127 18.14 -9.49 40.61
N ASN A 128 19.20 -9.80 39.85
CA ASN A 128 19.34 -9.30 38.48
C ASN A 128 18.31 -9.97 37.55
N VAL A 129 17.13 -9.34 37.44
CA VAL A 129 15.97 -9.79 36.66
C VAL A 129 16.36 -10.09 35.20
N TYR A 130 17.16 -9.23 34.58
CA TYR A 130 17.61 -9.43 33.20
C TYR A 130 18.50 -10.66 33.05
N ALA A 131 19.44 -10.91 33.97
CA ALA A 131 20.27 -12.12 33.93
C ALA A 131 19.44 -13.40 34.12
N LEU A 132 18.43 -13.37 35.01
CA LEU A 132 17.48 -14.48 35.19
C LEU A 132 16.68 -14.76 33.91
N ILE A 133 16.19 -13.71 33.23
CA ILE A 133 15.45 -13.86 31.96
C ILE A 133 16.36 -14.42 30.87
N MET A 134 17.60 -13.93 30.76
CA MET A 134 18.53 -14.43 29.75
C MET A 134 18.93 -15.89 30.01
N MET A 135 19.09 -16.28 31.28
CA MET A 135 19.23 -17.69 31.66
C MET A 135 18.02 -18.51 31.20
N GLY A 136 16.81 -18.05 31.53
CA GLY A 136 15.58 -18.70 31.07
C GLY A 136 15.52 -18.85 29.55
N ASN A 137 15.89 -17.81 28.80
CA ASN A 137 15.92 -17.82 27.34
C ASN A 137 16.88 -18.89 26.79
N ILE A 138 18.10 -18.98 27.35
CA ILE A 138 19.09 -19.98 26.92
C ILE A 138 18.60 -21.40 27.21
N PHE A 139 18.08 -21.65 28.42
CA PHE A 139 17.57 -22.97 28.75
C PHE A 139 16.38 -23.38 27.87
N ALA A 140 15.48 -22.43 27.57
CA ALA A 140 14.34 -22.69 26.70
C ALA A 140 14.75 -22.95 25.24
N ARG A 141 15.63 -22.11 24.67
CA ARG A 141 15.94 -22.11 23.24
C ARG A 141 17.10 -23.02 22.87
N ASP A 142 18.22 -22.92 23.59
CA ASP A 142 19.46 -23.62 23.24
C ASP A 142 19.54 -25.00 23.87
N LYS A 143 19.02 -25.16 25.09
CA LYS A 143 19.05 -26.45 25.81
C LYS A 143 17.76 -27.25 25.71
N SER A 144 16.69 -26.67 25.17
CA SER A 144 15.35 -27.28 25.11
C SER A 144 14.86 -27.78 26.49
N ASP A 145 15.34 -27.16 27.58
CA ASP A 145 15.01 -27.50 28.96
C ASP A 145 14.06 -26.44 29.52
N ILE A 146 12.77 -26.66 29.26
CA ILE A 146 11.71 -25.71 29.56
C ILE A 146 11.44 -25.64 31.06
N ASP A 147 11.59 -26.75 31.78
CA ASP A 147 11.37 -26.79 33.23
C ASP A 147 12.38 -25.90 33.94
N THR A 148 13.66 -26.01 33.58
CA THR A 148 14.71 -25.13 34.12
C THR A 148 14.50 -23.67 33.69
N ALA A 149 14.10 -23.42 32.44
CA ALA A 149 13.78 -22.07 31.99
C ALA A 149 12.68 -21.42 32.83
N MET A 150 11.60 -22.15 33.12
CA MET A 150 10.50 -21.67 33.95
C MET A 150 10.90 -21.40 35.40
N ILE A 151 11.92 -22.09 35.94
CA ILE A 151 12.45 -21.76 37.26
C ILE A 151 13.05 -20.34 37.25
N TYR A 152 13.90 -20.03 36.27
CA TYR A 152 14.51 -18.71 36.17
C TYR A 152 13.49 -17.61 35.86
N TYR A 153 12.53 -17.86 34.97
CA TYR A 153 11.43 -16.92 34.72
C TYR A 153 10.57 -16.67 35.95
N LYS A 154 10.25 -17.70 36.74
CA LYS A 154 9.53 -17.55 38.01
C LYS A 154 10.33 -16.73 39.01
N GLN A 155 11.64 -16.94 39.13
CA GLN A 155 12.50 -16.13 39.97
C GLN A 155 12.48 -14.65 39.54
N ALA A 156 12.64 -14.38 38.23
CA ALA A 156 12.54 -13.03 37.68
C ALA A 156 11.19 -12.36 38.02
N SER A 157 10.08 -13.08 37.80
CA SER A 157 8.73 -12.58 38.10
C SER A 157 8.43 -12.46 39.60
N LEU A 158 9.18 -13.11 40.49
CA LEU A 158 9.02 -12.92 41.95
C LEU A 158 9.70 -11.63 42.41
N ILE A 159 10.80 -11.25 41.77
CA ILE A 159 11.54 -10.01 42.07
C ILE A 159 10.76 -8.80 41.57
N ASP A 160 10.31 -8.84 40.31
CA ASP A 160 9.43 -7.80 39.75
C ASP A 160 8.18 -8.43 39.10
N PRO A 161 7.08 -8.59 39.86
CA PRO A 161 5.87 -9.22 39.36
C PRO A 161 5.08 -8.38 38.36
N ASN A 162 5.43 -7.10 38.23
CA ASN A 162 4.75 -6.13 37.38
C ASN A 162 5.63 -5.61 36.23
N ASP A 163 6.81 -6.21 35.99
CA ASP A 163 7.56 -5.88 34.79
C ASP A 163 6.92 -6.52 33.55
N HIS A 164 6.11 -5.71 32.86
CA HIS A 164 5.44 -6.10 31.62
C HIS A 164 6.42 -6.55 30.52
N ILE A 165 7.66 -6.05 30.48
CA ILE A 165 8.66 -6.46 29.49
C ILE A 165 9.11 -7.90 29.77
N SER A 166 9.42 -8.22 31.02
CA SER A 166 9.72 -9.59 31.45
C SER A 166 8.58 -10.55 31.15
N LEU A 167 7.35 -10.20 31.52
CA LEU A 167 6.16 -11.03 31.28
C LEU A 167 5.94 -11.28 29.78
N ASN A 168 6.11 -10.24 28.95
CA ASN A 168 6.05 -10.36 27.49
C ASN A 168 7.11 -11.33 26.96
N ASN A 169 8.35 -11.23 27.43
CA ASN A 169 9.44 -12.11 26.98
C ASN A 169 9.18 -13.56 27.37
N ILE A 170 8.66 -13.82 28.58
CA ILE A 170 8.27 -15.16 29.02
C ILE A 170 7.17 -15.71 28.11
N GLY A 171 6.11 -14.93 27.84
CA GLY A 171 5.03 -15.31 26.94
C GLY A 171 5.53 -15.62 25.52
N ALA A 172 6.46 -14.82 24.98
CA ALA A 172 7.03 -15.02 23.65
C ALA A 172 7.82 -16.33 23.53
N ASN A 173 8.57 -16.70 24.56
CA ASN A 173 9.24 -18.00 24.62
C ASN A 173 8.26 -19.16 24.74
N LEU A 174 7.18 -19.01 25.51
CA LEU A 174 6.13 -20.04 25.60
C LEU A 174 5.39 -20.20 24.27
N LEU A 175 5.16 -19.09 23.55
CA LEU A 175 4.55 -19.08 22.22
C LEU A 175 5.41 -19.83 21.18
N SER A 176 6.74 -19.64 21.18
CA SER A 176 7.63 -20.36 20.26
C SER A 176 7.73 -21.87 20.53
N LEU A 177 7.34 -22.29 21.73
CA LEU A 177 7.22 -23.69 22.15
C LEU A 177 5.80 -24.24 21.97
N GLU A 178 4.92 -23.49 21.30
CA GLU A 178 3.50 -23.83 21.06
C GLU A 178 2.66 -24.02 22.35
N ARG A 179 3.13 -23.51 23.50
CA ARG A 179 2.39 -23.51 24.78
C ARG A 179 1.43 -22.32 24.83
N TYR A 180 0.45 -22.34 23.93
CA TYR A 180 -0.39 -21.18 23.64
C TYR A 180 -1.24 -20.67 24.81
N ASP A 181 -1.71 -21.54 25.70
CA ASP A 181 -2.56 -21.13 26.82
C ASP A 181 -1.75 -20.45 27.92
N GLU A 182 -0.57 -20.97 28.25
CA GLU A 182 0.33 -20.32 29.21
C GLU A 182 0.91 -19.01 28.66
N ALA A 183 1.27 -18.99 27.37
CA ALA A 183 1.68 -17.74 26.72
C ALA A 183 0.59 -16.66 26.83
N GLN A 184 -0.68 -17.05 26.67
CA GLN A 184 -1.81 -16.14 26.81
C GLN A 184 -1.88 -15.50 28.20
N GLU A 185 -1.75 -16.28 29.28
CA GLU A 185 -1.79 -15.77 30.66
C GLU A 185 -0.71 -14.71 30.90
N TYR A 186 0.53 -14.95 30.44
CA TYR A 186 1.63 -14.01 30.58
C TYR A 186 1.43 -12.75 29.74
N PHE A 187 0.97 -12.87 28.50
CA PHE A 187 0.70 -11.71 27.64
C PHE A 187 -0.48 -10.88 28.15
N GLU A 188 -1.56 -11.51 28.62
CA GLU A 188 -2.71 -10.81 29.19
C GLU A 188 -2.31 -10.06 30.47
N LYS A 189 -1.48 -10.67 31.32
CA LYS A 189 -0.92 -9.99 32.50
C LYS A 189 -0.06 -8.80 32.08
N ALA A 190 0.86 -8.97 31.12
CA ALA A 190 1.68 -7.88 30.60
C ALA A 190 0.82 -6.73 30.04
N ASN A 191 -0.22 -7.06 29.27
CA ASN A 191 -1.16 -6.11 28.68
C ASN A 191 -2.01 -5.39 29.75
N SER A 192 -2.35 -6.08 30.85
CA SER A 192 -3.09 -5.46 31.96
C SER A 192 -2.27 -4.42 32.72
N ILE A 193 -0.94 -4.58 32.73
CA ILE A 193 0.00 -3.64 33.35
C ILE A 193 0.30 -2.47 32.40
N SER A 194 0.56 -2.79 31.13
CA SER A 194 0.89 -1.81 30.10
C SER A 194 0.20 -2.16 28.79
N SER A 195 -1.00 -1.60 28.60
CA SER A 195 -1.78 -1.83 27.38
C SER A 195 -1.20 -1.13 26.14
N ASP A 196 -0.25 -0.23 26.34
CA ASP A 196 0.32 0.61 25.30
C ASP A 196 1.74 0.16 24.93
N TYR A 197 2.19 -0.98 25.46
CA TYR A 197 3.45 -1.59 25.06
C TYR A 197 3.29 -2.33 23.72
N PRO A 198 3.92 -1.86 22.62
CA PRO A 198 3.63 -2.40 21.31
C PRO A 198 4.03 -3.87 21.13
N ASN A 199 5.11 -4.32 21.78
CA ASN A 199 5.57 -5.71 21.67
C ASN A 199 4.54 -6.69 22.22
N THR A 200 3.84 -6.35 23.29
CA THR A 200 2.77 -7.20 23.85
C THR A 200 1.55 -7.21 22.95
N GLN A 201 1.19 -6.08 22.32
CA GLN A 201 0.13 -6.07 21.31
C GLN A 201 0.47 -6.97 20.12
N TYR A 202 1.70 -6.85 19.59
CA TYR A 202 2.16 -7.73 18.52
C TYR A 202 2.13 -9.21 18.92
N ALA A 203 2.60 -9.53 20.13
CA ALA A 203 2.66 -10.91 20.62
C ALA A 203 1.27 -11.52 20.85
N LEU A 204 0.31 -10.75 21.38
CA LEU A 204 -1.11 -11.15 21.46
C LEU A 204 -1.72 -11.36 20.07
N GLY A 205 -1.38 -10.48 19.10
CA GLY A 205 -1.80 -10.64 17.71
C GLY A 205 -1.27 -11.92 17.09
N LEU A 206 0.01 -12.23 17.29
CA LEU A 206 0.64 -13.44 16.79
C LEU A 206 0.05 -14.71 17.45
N LEU A 207 -0.20 -14.67 18.76
CA LEU A 207 -0.86 -15.75 19.48
C LEU A 207 -2.28 -16.01 18.94
N ALA A 208 -3.08 -14.96 18.77
CA ALA A 208 -4.43 -15.06 18.21
C ALA A 208 -4.41 -15.59 16.77
N PHE A 209 -3.43 -15.17 15.96
CA PHE A 209 -3.21 -15.70 14.62
C PHE A 209 -2.91 -17.21 14.65
N LYS A 210 -2.02 -17.67 15.55
CA LYS A 210 -1.74 -19.11 15.73
C LYS A 210 -2.96 -19.90 16.19
N LYS A 211 -3.84 -19.29 16.99
CA LYS A 211 -5.15 -19.85 17.38
C LYS A 211 -6.23 -19.72 16.29
N ARG A 212 -5.90 -19.21 15.10
CA ARG A 212 -6.84 -18.93 13.98
C ARG A 212 -7.99 -17.99 14.34
N LYS A 213 -7.78 -17.11 15.33
CA LYS A 213 -8.72 -16.07 15.74
C LYS A 213 -8.39 -14.76 15.01
N TYR A 214 -8.62 -14.74 13.70
CA TYR A 214 -8.05 -13.71 12.83
C TYR A 214 -8.55 -12.28 13.10
N ASN A 215 -9.81 -12.09 13.48
CA ASN A 215 -10.32 -10.77 13.87
C ASN A 215 -9.65 -10.21 15.12
N GLU A 216 -9.45 -11.06 16.13
CA GLU A 216 -8.74 -10.70 17.36
C GLU A 216 -7.27 -10.41 17.04
N ALA A 217 -6.65 -11.26 16.21
CA ALA A 217 -5.29 -11.06 15.73
C ALA A 217 -5.10 -9.71 15.04
N PHE A 218 -6.03 -9.33 14.16
CA PHE A 218 -6.01 -8.05 13.46
C PHE A 218 -6.14 -6.87 14.43
N ASN A 219 -7.05 -6.93 15.41
CA ASN A 219 -7.23 -5.87 16.40
C ASN A 219 -5.96 -5.62 17.23
N TYR A 220 -5.25 -6.68 17.62
CA TYR A 220 -3.98 -6.57 18.32
C TYR A 220 -2.85 -6.08 17.40
N ALA A 221 -2.76 -6.61 16.18
CA ALA A 221 -1.77 -6.20 15.20
C ALA A 221 -1.92 -4.72 14.85
N ILE A 222 -3.13 -4.24 14.57
CA ILE A 222 -3.38 -2.83 14.26
C ILE A 222 -3.07 -1.91 15.45
N LYS A 223 -3.35 -2.35 16.68
CA LYS A 223 -2.98 -1.61 17.88
C LYS A 223 -1.46 -1.53 18.03
N SER A 224 -0.74 -2.62 17.75
CA SER A 224 0.73 -2.60 17.68
C SER A 224 1.24 -1.60 16.65
N VAL A 225 0.66 -1.59 15.44
CA VAL A 225 1.05 -0.64 14.38
C VAL A 225 0.85 0.81 14.87
N LYS A 226 -0.28 1.14 15.50
CA LYS A 226 -0.59 2.48 16.02
C LYS A 226 0.38 2.98 17.09
N LEU A 227 0.94 2.06 17.89
CA LEU A 227 1.84 2.38 18.99
C LEU A 227 3.32 2.46 18.55
N ASN A 228 3.63 2.10 17.30
CA ASN A 228 4.99 2.13 16.76
C ASN A 228 5.21 3.24 15.75
N ASN A 229 6.47 3.64 15.58
CA ASN A 229 6.87 4.51 14.48
C ASN A 229 7.01 3.72 13.17
N LEU A 230 6.67 4.33 12.03
CA LEU A 230 6.75 3.73 10.68
C LEU A 230 8.08 3.05 10.33
N ARG A 231 9.19 3.45 10.95
CA ARG A 231 10.55 2.91 10.69
C ARG A 231 10.99 1.81 11.66
N ASP A 232 10.18 1.50 12.66
CA ASP A 232 10.49 0.45 13.62
C ASP A 232 10.36 -0.93 12.96
N ALA A 233 11.27 -1.85 13.27
CA ALA A 233 11.16 -3.23 12.82
C ALA A 233 9.85 -3.87 13.30
N LEU A 234 9.38 -3.50 14.50
CA LEU A 234 8.12 -3.99 15.03
C LEU A 234 6.90 -3.47 14.26
N TYR A 235 6.96 -2.24 13.73
CA TYR A 235 5.93 -1.71 12.83
C TYR A 235 5.82 -2.59 11.59
N ILE A 236 6.96 -2.86 10.93
CA ILE A 236 7.03 -3.68 9.72
C ILE A 236 6.51 -5.09 10.01
N ASN A 237 6.92 -5.71 11.11
CA ASN A 237 6.44 -7.03 11.51
C ASN A 237 4.94 -7.06 11.81
N SER A 238 4.40 -5.98 12.40
CA SER A 238 2.96 -5.88 12.70
C SER A 238 2.12 -5.71 11.44
N VAL A 239 2.58 -4.89 10.48
CA VAL A 239 1.94 -4.80 9.15
C VAL A 239 2.04 -6.15 8.42
N LYS A 240 3.18 -6.82 8.50
CA LYS A 240 3.36 -8.15 7.90
C LYS A 240 2.39 -9.18 8.46
N LEU A 241 2.17 -9.16 9.78
CA LEU A 241 1.17 -10.01 10.42
C LEU A 241 -0.24 -9.71 9.90
N ILE A 242 -0.59 -8.45 9.64
CA ILE A 242 -1.88 -8.09 9.03
C ILE A 242 -1.99 -8.64 7.61
N GLU A 243 -0.93 -8.58 6.79
CA GLU A 243 -0.92 -9.22 5.46
C GLU A 243 -1.12 -10.73 5.55
N ASP A 244 -0.47 -11.39 6.51
CA ASP A 244 -0.59 -12.83 6.71
C ASP A 244 -2.01 -13.20 7.19
N ILE A 245 -2.62 -12.37 8.05
CA ILE A 245 -4.04 -12.49 8.42
C ILE A 245 -4.94 -12.34 7.19
N SER A 246 -4.71 -11.30 6.38
CA SER A 246 -5.47 -11.01 5.17
C SER A 246 -5.43 -12.18 4.18
N ALA A 247 -4.26 -12.79 3.99
CA ALA A 247 -4.09 -13.97 3.15
C ALA A 247 -4.90 -15.17 3.67
N GLU A 248 -4.85 -15.46 4.98
CA GLU A 248 -5.58 -16.58 5.58
C GLU A 248 -7.10 -16.41 5.52
N ILE A 249 -7.61 -15.18 5.67
CA ILE A 249 -9.06 -14.89 5.61
C ILE A 249 -9.57 -14.90 4.16
N SER A 250 -8.73 -14.52 3.19
CA SER A 250 -9.12 -14.43 1.77
C SER A 250 -9.61 -15.76 1.21
N ASP A 251 -9.16 -16.90 1.75
CA ASP A 251 -9.61 -18.22 1.30
C ASP A 251 -10.59 -18.90 2.29
N SER A 252 -11.10 -18.16 3.29
CA SER A 252 -11.94 -18.75 4.32
C SER A 252 -13.39 -18.94 3.88
N ASP A 253 -14.00 -20.06 4.28
CA ASP A 253 -15.41 -20.36 4.05
C ASP A 253 -16.35 -19.25 4.56
N THR A 254 -15.93 -18.55 5.61
CA THR A 254 -16.69 -17.44 6.20
C THR A 254 -16.74 -16.26 5.23
N THR A 255 -15.60 -15.80 4.71
CA THR A 255 -15.49 -14.67 3.78
C THR A 255 -16.29 -14.94 2.50
N ILE A 256 -16.14 -16.13 1.93
CA ILE A 256 -16.85 -16.55 0.71
C ILE A 256 -18.36 -16.59 0.95
N ARG A 257 -18.80 -17.08 2.12
CA ARG A 257 -20.22 -17.12 2.48
C ARG A 257 -20.78 -15.71 2.63
N THR A 258 -20.07 -14.82 3.33
CA THR A 258 -20.46 -13.43 3.48
C THR A 258 -20.64 -12.74 2.13
N LEU A 259 -19.71 -12.94 1.19
CA LEU A 259 -19.87 -12.44 -0.18
C LEU A 259 -21.11 -13.00 -0.86
N LYS A 260 -21.33 -14.31 -0.83
CA LYS A 260 -22.51 -14.94 -1.46
C LYS A 260 -23.82 -14.44 -0.88
N GLU A 261 -23.91 -14.33 0.44
CA GLU A 261 -25.10 -13.81 1.12
C GLU A 261 -25.34 -12.34 0.75
N PHE A 262 -24.27 -11.54 0.69
CA PHE A 262 -24.37 -10.14 0.30
C PHE A 262 -24.71 -9.97 -1.19
N THR A 263 -24.13 -10.76 -2.09
CA THR A 263 -24.51 -10.79 -3.52
C THR A 263 -26.00 -11.05 -3.67
N LYS A 264 -26.54 -12.04 -2.96
CA LYS A 264 -27.98 -12.30 -3.00
C LYS A 264 -28.81 -11.11 -2.51
N HIS A 265 -28.37 -10.45 -1.45
CA HIS A 265 -29.02 -9.24 -0.97
C HIS A 265 -29.00 -8.10 -2.02
N ILE A 266 -27.88 -7.94 -2.73
CA ILE A 266 -27.78 -7.00 -3.85
C ILE A 266 -28.77 -7.35 -4.96
N GLU A 267 -28.89 -8.62 -5.34
CA GLU A 267 -29.87 -9.07 -6.35
C GLU A 267 -31.32 -8.79 -5.93
N GLU A 268 -31.62 -8.90 -4.63
CA GLU A 268 -32.94 -8.56 -4.08
C GLU A 268 -33.24 -7.05 -4.15
N ILE A 269 -32.24 -6.19 -3.89
CA ILE A 269 -32.40 -4.73 -3.94
C ILE A 269 -32.43 -4.23 -5.39
N SER A 270 -31.50 -4.68 -6.23
CA SER A 270 -31.39 -4.22 -7.63
C SER A 270 -32.49 -4.81 -8.52
N GLY A 271 -33.04 -5.97 -8.14
CA GLY A 271 -33.96 -6.74 -8.97
C GLY A 271 -33.29 -7.43 -10.16
N VAL A 272 -31.94 -7.48 -10.17
CA VAL A 272 -31.12 -7.96 -11.29
C VAL A 272 -30.04 -8.91 -10.75
N ASN A 273 -29.87 -10.05 -11.42
CA ASN A 273 -28.87 -11.05 -11.02
C ASN A 273 -27.45 -10.49 -11.13
N THR A 274 -26.51 -11.00 -10.32
CA THR A 274 -25.11 -10.56 -10.35
C THR A 274 -24.18 -11.73 -10.64
N ARG A 275 -23.34 -11.59 -11.67
CA ARG A 275 -22.28 -12.53 -12.00
C ARG A 275 -20.93 -11.97 -11.58
N ILE A 276 -20.06 -12.83 -11.07
CA ILE A 276 -18.71 -12.49 -10.68
C ILE A 276 -17.78 -13.39 -11.48
N GLU A 277 -16.95 -12.79 -12.33
CA GLU A 277 -16.10 -13.50 -13.29
C GLU A 277 -14.64 -13.03 -13.17
N ILE A 278 -13.71 -13.99 -13.37
CA ILE A 278 -12.29 -13.68 -13.43
C ILE A 278 -11.99 -13.12 -14.82
N ASP A 279 -11.38 -11.94 -14.85
CA ASP A 279 -10.86 -11.32 -16.06
C ASP A 279 -9.51 -10.69 -15.70
N ASN A 280 -8.43 -11.18 -16.31
CA ASN A 280 -7.09 -10.66 -16.05
C ASN A 280 -6.69 -9.57 -17.06
N GLU A 281 -7.51 -9.31 -18.08
CA GLU A 281 -7.27 -8.34 -19.15
C GLU A 281 -7.83 -6.96 -18.81
N ILE A 282 -8.76 -6.87 -17.86
CA ILE A 282 -9.28 -5.57 -17.39
C ILE A 282 -8.13 -4.64 -16.93
N PRO A 283 -8.20 -3.33 -17.18
CA PRO A 283 -7.13 -2.42 -16.79
C PRO A 283 -7.10 -2.14 -15.28
N THR A 284 -8.26 -2.19 -14.61
CA THR A 284 -8.37 -2.07 -13.14
C THR A 284 -8.29 -3.44 -12.46
N ILE A 285 -8.24 -3.47 -11.14
CA ILE A 285 -8.16 -4.74 -10.39
C ILE A 285 -9.54 -5.42 -10.31
N ALA A 286 -10.59 -4.62 -10.12
CA ALA A 286 -11.97 -5.02 -10.26
C ALA A 286 -12.75 -3.91 -10.98
N LYS A 287 -13.91 -4.28 -11.54
CA LYS A 287 -14.85 -3.35 -12.14
C LYS A 287 -16.25 -3.95 -12.13
N VAL A 288 -17.24 -3.14 -11.79
CA VAL A 288 -18.65 -3.43 -12.05
C VAL A 288 -19.09 -2.95 -13.44
N GLU A 289 -19.93 -3.76 -14.08
CA GLU A 289 -20.62 -3.45 -15.33
C GLU A 289 -22.14 -3.62 -15.13
N TYR A 290 -22.87 -2.53 -15.20
CA TYR A 290 -24.31 -2.54 -14.97
C TYR A 290 -25.11 -3.13 -16.13
N ALA A 291 -26.15 -3.90 -15.80
CA ALA A 291 -26.92 -4.67 -16.78
C ALA A 291 -27.53 -3.79 -17.88
N GLU A 292 -28.05 -2.64 -17.47
CA GLU A 292 -28.75 -1.65 -18.29
C GLU A 292 -27.85 -0.89 -19.27
N ASN A 293 -26.54 -0.87 -19.05
CA ASN A 293 -25.60 -0.22 -19.98
C ASN A 293 -25.11 -1.18 -21.07
N HIS A 294 -25.09 -2.48 -20.75
CA HIS A 294 -24.63 -3.53 -21.66
C HIS A 294 -25.79 -4.30 -22.29
N ASN A 295 -27.03 -3.83 -22.14
CA ASN A 295 -28.25 -4.43 -22.69
C ASN A 295 -28.37 -5.95 -22.38
N ARG A 296 -28.21 -6.30 -21.10
CA ARG A 296 -28.28 -7.68 -20.59
C ARG A 296 -29.11 -7.76 -19.29
N ASP A 297 -29.36 -8.97 -18.81
CA ASP A 297 -30.21 -9.27 -17.65
C ASP A 297 -29.44 -9.54 -16.34
N TYR A 298 -28.15 -9.20 -16.29
CA TYR A 298 -27.31 -9.34 -15.10
C TYR A 298 -26.28 -8.21 -14.97
N HIS A 299 -25.95 -7.84 -13.73
CA HIS A 299 -24.72 -7.11 -13.42
C HIS A 299 -23.53 -8.05 -13.54
N LEU A 300 -22.38 -7.56 -14.02
CA LEU A 300 -21.14 -8.34 -14.04
C LEU A 300 -20.07 -7.62 -13.25
N ILE A 301 -19.46 -8.32 -12.31
CA ILE A 301 -18.26 -7.89 -11.63
C ILE A 301 -17.11 -8.70 -12.20
N LYS A 302 -16.13 -8.01 -12.79
CA LYS A 302 -14.89 -8.59 -13.28
C LYS A 302 -13.78 -8.32 -12.28
N TYR A 303 -12.90 -9.29 -12.03
CA TYR A 303 -11.76 -9.10 -11.14
C TYR A 303 -10.52 -9.91 -11.56
N LYS A 304 -9.34 -9.41 -11.16
CA LYS A 304 -8.05 -10.09 -11.32
C LYS A 304 -7.80 -11.06 -10.17
N GLU A 305 -7.70 -12.36 -10.47
CA GLU A 305 -7.47 -13.41 -9.48
C GLU A 305 -6.10 -13.28 -8.78
N GLY A 306 -5.07 -12.78 -9.50
CA GLY A 306 -3.70 -12.65 -8.97
C GLY A 306 -3.50 -11.52 -7.95
N TYR A 307 -4.50 -10.68 -7.71
CA TYR A 307 -4.38 -9.55 -6.79
C TYR A 307 -4.72 -9.94 -5.35
N LYS A 308 -3.78 -9.68 -4.43
CA LYS A 308 -3.98 -9.85 -2.99
C LYS A 308 -4.96 -8.80 -2.49
N GLY A 309 -6.19 -9.22 -2.19
CA GLY A 309 -7.27 -8.32 -1.79
C GLY A 309 -8.47 -8.28 -2.74
N HIS A 310 -8.50 -9.10 -3.79
CA HIS A 310 -9.60 -9.11 -4.76
C HIS A 310 -10.98 -9.33 -4.12
N LEU A 311 -11.09 -10.07 -3.01
CA LEU A 311 -12.36 -10.23 -2.30
C LEU A 311 -12.91 -8.94 -1.68
N HIS A 312 -12.03 -8.07 -1.16
CA HIS A 312 -12.44 -6.74 -0.71
C HIS A 312 -12.95 -5.92 -1.89
N LEU A 313 -12.28 -6.00 -3.04
CA LEU A 313 -12.70 -5.27 -4.24
C LEU A 313 -14.01 -5.82 -4.82
N ILE A 314 -14.26 -7.12 -4.79
CA ILE A 314 -15.58 -7.67 -5.15
C ILE A 314 -16.66 -7.13 -4.21
N LEU A 315 -16.40 -7.08 -2.89
CA LEU A 315 -17.33 -6.49 -1.93
C LEU A 315 -17.54 -5.00 -2.20
N HIS A 316 -16.49 -4.27 -2.56
CA HIS A 316 -16.52 -2.87 -2.96
C HIS A 316 -17.44 -2.66 -4.18
N GLU A 317 -17.26 -3.45 -5.25
CA GLU A 317 -18.13 -3.39 -6.43
C GLU A 317 -19.59 -3.76 -6.12
N LEU A 318 -19.85 -4.68 -5.19
CA LEU A 318 -21.21 -5.00 -4.75
C LEU A 318 -21.88 -3.82 -4.03
N ILE A 319 -21.12 -3.05 -3.24
CA ILE A 319 -21.65 -1.86 -2.55
C ILE A 319 -21.86 -0.72 -3.55
N HIS A 320 -21.08 -0.61 -4.63
CA HIS A 320 -21.42 0.29 -5.74
C HIS A 320 -22.83 0.01 -6.27
N ILE A 321 -23.15 -1.27 -6.53
CA ILE A 321 -24.49 -1.67 -6.98
C ILE A 321 -25.54 -1.32 -5.93
N GLU A 322 -25.25 -1.53 -4.65
CA GLU A 322 -26.14 -1.15 -3.54
C GLU A 322 -26.48 0.35 -3.57
N LEU A 323 -25.46 1.21 -3.63
CA LEU A 323 -25.62 2.67 -3.66
C LEU A 323 -26.43 3.13 -4.87
N ALA A 324 -26.07 2.65 -6.07
CA ALA A 324 -26.80 2.98 -7.29
C ALA A 324 -28.25 2.50 -7.23
N SER A 325 -28.51 1.32 -6.65
CA SER A 325 -29.87 0.78 -6.52
C SER A 325 -30.70 1.55 -5.51
N GLU A 326 -30.13 1.94 -4.36
CA GLU A 326 -30.76 2.82 -3.38
C GLU A 326 -31.15 4.17 -4.04
N ALA A 327 -30.23 4.79 -4.76
CA ALA A 327 -30.48 6.06 -5.45
C ALA A 327 -31.55 5.93 -6.56
N LYS A 328 -31.58 4.81 -7.28
CA LYS A 328 -32.61 4.52 -8.30
C LYS A 328 -34.00 4.40 -7.69
N ILE A 329 -34.14 3.76 -6.53
CA ILE A 329 -35.43 3.62 -5.82
C ILE A 329 -36.01 4.99 -5.48
N SER A 330 -35.16 5.96 -5.11
CA SER A 330 -35.57 7.34 -4.84
C SER A 330 -35.65 8.24 -6.09
N ASN A 331 -35.30 7.71 -7.27
CA ASN A 331 -35.17 8.46 -8.53
C ASN A 331 -34.09 9.58 -8.48
N ASP A 332 -33.10 9.41 -7.61
CA ASP A 332 -31.99 10.34 -7.39
C ASP A 332 -30.66 9.84 -7.97
N ASN A 333 -30.68 8.71 -8.70
CA ASN A 333 -29.48 8.20 -9.37
C ASN A 333 -29.00 9.15 -10.48
N LEU A 334 -27.72 9.52 -10.41
CA LEU A 334 -27.07 10.46 -11.32
C LEU A 334 -25.96 9.76 -12.12
N LEU A 335 -25.96 9.99 -13.43
CA LEU A 335 -24.90 9.58 -14.35
C LEU A 335 -23.85 10.69 -14.44
N PHE A 336 -22.58 10.32 -14.32
CA PHE A 336 -21.46 11.22 -14.56
C PHE A 336 -21.13 11.21 -16.05
N THR A 337 -21.26 12.36 -16.72
CA THR A 337 -20.99 12.49 -18.15
C THR A 337 -19.91 13.52 -18.43
N SER A 338 -19.08 13.24 -19.42
CA SER A 338 -18.06 14.13 -19.94
C SER A 338 -18.19 14.18 -21.46
N SER A 339 -18.10 15.37 -22.05
CA SER A 339 -18.31 15.57 -23.49
C SER A 339 -17.08 16.16 -24.16
N GLU A 340 -17.05 16.17 -25.50
CA GLU A 340 -15.99 16.85 -26.25
C GLU A 340 -15.89 18.34 -25.94
N GLU A 341 -16.97 19.00 -25.50
CA GLU A 341 -16.90 20.38 -25.03
C GLU A 341 -16.14 20.51 -23.70
N HIS A 342 -16.38 19.59 -22.76
CA HIS A 342 -15.61 19.52 -21.51
C HIS A 342 -14.12 19.28 -21.79
N ARG A 343 -13.82 18.35 -22.71
CA ARG A 343 -12.44 18.06 -23.12
C ARG A 343 -11.76 19.29 -23.76
N LYS A 344 -12.47 20.03 -24.62
CA LYS A 344 -11.96 21.27 -25.21
C LYS A 344 -11.65 22.34 -24.16
N ARG A 345 -12.48 22.46 -23.11
CA ARG A 345 -12.22 23.39 -21.99
C ARG A 345 -10.95 23.00 -21.23
N PHE A 346 -10.79 21.71 -20.92
CA PHE A 346 -9.57 21.18 -20.29
C PHE A 346 -8.31 21.49 -21.12
N ILE A 347 -8.35 21.23 -22.43
CA ILE A 347 -7.23 21.54 -23.34
C ILE A 347 -6.92 23.04 -23.35
N ALA A 348 -7.95 23.89 -23.34
CA ALA A 348 -7.78 25.34 -23.35
C ALA A 348 -7.12 25.85 -22.06
N GLU A 349 -7.55 25.36 -20.89
CA GLU A 349 -7.00 25.74 -19.59
C GLU A 349 -5.53 25.33 -19.44
N HIS A 350 -5.20 24.10 -19.85
CA HIS A 350 -3.84 23.54 -19.74
C HIS A 350 -2.99 23.76 -21.01
N GLY A 351 -3.42 24.64 -21.92
CA GLY A 351 -2.74 24.86 -23.20
C GLY A 351 -1.28 25.31 -23.09
N ASN A 352 -0.92 26.05 -22.03
CA ASN A 352 0.48 26.46 -21.78
C ASN A 352 1.38 25.28 -21.38
N TYR A 353 0.83 24.34 -20.62
CA TYR A 353 1.51 23.12 -20.25
C TYR A 353 1.79 22.25 -21.49
N PHE A 354 0.78 22.02 -22.34
CA PHE A 354 0.96 21.23 -23.57
C PHE A 354 1.95 21.88 -24.55
N LYS A 355 1.95 23.22 -24.68
CA LYS A 355 2.98 23.94 -25.44
C LYS A 355 4.39 23.73 -24.88
N THR A 356 4.52 23.58 -23.56
CA THR A 356 5.81 23.31 -22.90
C THR A 356 6.29 21.89 -23.20
N LEU A 357 5.40 20.90 -23.23
CA LEU A 357 5.72 19.54 -23.69
C LEU A 357 6.19 19.55 -25.15
N THR A 358 5.52 20.27 -26.04
CA THR A 358 5.98 20.41 -27.44
C THR A 358 7.41 20.97 -27.51
N LYS A 359 7.72 22.00 -26.70
CA LYS A 359 9.08 22.58 -26.63
C LYS A 359 10.13 21.61 -26.06
N LYS A 360 9.73 20.69 -25.18
CA LYS A 360 10.59 19.63 -24.64
C LYS A 360 10.80 18.47 -25.63
N GLY A 361 10.19 18.51 -26.82
CA GLY A 361 10.43 17.55 -27.90
C GLY A 361 9.46 16.35 -27.92
N PHE A 362 8.37 16.40 -27.15
CA PHE A 362 7.34 15.35 -27.21
C PHE A 362 6.57 15.40 -28.53
N SER A 363 6.23 14.23 -29.09
CA SER A 363 5.44 14.14 -30.32
C SER A 363 3.98 14.55 -30.07
N ASN A 364 3.28 14.98 -31.13
CA ASN A 364 1.86 15.32 -31.02
C ASN A 364 1.01 14.13 -30.54
N GLU A 365 1.36 12.91 -30.96
CA GLU A 365 0.68 11.68 -30.53
C GLU A 365 0.86 11.42 -29.04
N SER A 366 2.09 11.56 -28.52
CA SER A 366 2.35 11.44 -27.08
C SER A 366 1.62 12.52 -26.27
N ILE A 367 1.54 13.75 -26.80
CA ILE A 367 0.82 14.85 -26.13
C ILE A 367 -0.69 14.56 -26.09
N ILE A 368 -1.26 14.01 -27.17
CA ILE A 368 -2.68 13.59 -27.19
C ILE A 368 -2.92 12.47 -26.18
N GLY A 369 -2.04 11.47 -26.09
CA GLY A 369 -2.11 10.44 -25.07
C GLY A 369 -2.10 11.02 -23.66
N VAL A 370 -1.18 11.96 -23.37
CA VAL A 370 -1.12 12.66 -22.07
C VAL A 370 -2.40 13.46 -21.79
N ILE A 371 -2.95 14.17 -22.79
CA ILE A 371 -4.20 14.91 -22.64
C ILE A 371 -5.32 13.97 -22.20
N ASN A 372 -5.50 12.86 -22.92
CA ASN A 372 -6.56 11.89 -22.63
C ASN A 372 -6.39 11.29 -21.24
N SER A 373 -5.19 10.79 -20.91
CA SER A 373 -4.91 10.19 -19.60
C SER A 373 -5.10 11.17 -18.44
N LEU A 374 -4.72 12.44 -18.59
CA LEU A 374 -4.91 13.45 -17.54
C LEU A 374 -6.39 13.84 -17.39
N PHE A 375 -7.11 13.99 -18.50
CA PHE A 375 -8.52 14.35 -18.49
C PHE A 375 -9.41 13.24 -17.93
N GLU A 376 -9.21 12.00 -18.37
CA GLU A 376 -9.91 10.83 -17.84
C GLU A 376 -9.53 10.57 -16.38
N GLY A 377 -8.23 10.66 -16.07
CA GLY A 377 -7.72 10.44 -14.72
C GLY A 377 -8.32 11.42 -13.71
N ILE A 378 -8.37 12.71 -14.02
CA ILE A 378 -8.94 13.70 -13.10
C ILE A 378 -10.45 13.52 -12.94
N ASN A 379 -11.19 13.24 -14.04
CA ASN A 379 -12.62 12.97 -13.97
C ASN A 379 -12.93 11.72 -13.15
N ARG A 380 -12.13 10.66 -13.28
CA ARG A 380 -12.25 9.46 -12.45
C ARG A 380 -12.02 9.77 -10.96
N GLN A 381 -11.00 10.58 -10.63
CA GLN A 381 -10.76 10.96 -9.23
C GLN A 381 -11.91 11.78 -8.65
N ILE A 382 -12.50 12.69 -9.42
CA ILE A 382 -13.65 13.50 -8.99
C ILE A 382 -14.87 12.61 -8.70
N PHE A 383 -15.15 11.66 -9.59
CA PHE A 383 -16.30 10.77 -9.45
C PHE A 383 -16.11 9.73 -8.35
N ASN A 384 -14.99 9.01 -8.36
CA ASN A 384 -14.79 7.87 -7.47
C ASN A 384 -14.52 8.29 -6.02
N THR A 385 -13.64 9.28 -5.79
CA THR A 385 -13.15 9.54 -4.43
C THR A 385 -14.27 9.77 -3.40
N PRO A 386 -15.29 10.63 -3.65
CA PRO A 386 -16.39 10.80 -2.70
C PRO A 386 -17.20 9.52 -2.46
N ILE A 387 -17.51 8.79 -3.54
CA ILE A 387 -18.31 7.56 -3.50
C ILE A 387 -17.56 6.47 -2.72
N ASP A 388 -16.28 6.30 -3.02
CA ASP A 388 -15.41 5.30 -2.38
C ASP A 388 -15.29 5.54 -0.88
N LEU A 389 -15.32 6.79 -0.40
CA LEU A 389 -15.36 7.06 1.05
C LEU A 389 -16.60 6.44 1.72
N PHE A 390 -17.77 6.52 1.09
CA PHE A 390 -18.99 5.88 1.62
C PHE A 390 -18.91 4.36 1.54
N ILE A 391 -18.36 3.83 0.44
CA ILE A 391 -18.21 2.39 0.24
C ILE A 391 -17.29 1.81 1.30
N GLU A 392 -16.08 2.34 1.42
CA GLU A 392 -15.08 1.86 2.36
C GLU A 392 -15.55 2.02 3.81
N ASP A 393 -16.31 3.07 4.09
CA ASP A 393 -16.93 3.21 5.38
C ASP A 393 -18.01 2.16 5.66
N ARG A 394 -18.88 1.86 4.69
CA ARG A 394 -19.87 0.78 4.79
C ARG A 394 -19.18 -0.56 4.99
N ILE A 395 -18.10 -0.84 4.25
CA ILE A 395 -17.30 -2.06 4.39
C ILE A 395 -16.79 -2.17 5.83
N PHE A 396 -16.11 -1.13 6.31
CA PHE A 396 -15.46 -1.14 7.62
C PHE A 396 -16.45 -1.38 8.77
N ASN A 397 -17.66 -0.79 8.67
CA ASN A 397 -18.66 -0.85 9.73
C ASN A 397 -19.52 -2.14 9.67
N ARG A 398 -19.89 -2.60 8.46
CA ARG A 398 -20.80 -3.75 8.29
C ARG A 398 -20.09 -5.10 8.21
N PHE A 399 -18.82 -5.11 7.81
CA PHE A 399 -18.06 -6.35 7.57
C PHE A 399 -16.74 -6.38 8.35
N PRO A 400 -16.76 -6.55 9.69
CA PRO A 400 -15.55 -6.60 10.50
C PRO A 400 -14.53 -7.65 10.03
N ASP A 401 -15.00 -8.78 9.52
CA ASP A 401 -14.17 -9.88 9.00
C ASP A 401 -13.36 -9.48 7.75
N PHE A 402 -13.82 -8.46 7.01
CA PHE A 402 -13.13 -7.93 5.82
C PHE A 402 -12.08 -6.88 6.16
N ARG A 403 -12.05 -6.33 7.38
CA ARG A 403 -11.11 -5.27 7.76
C ARG A 403 -9.64 -5.60 7.49
N PRO A 404 -9.14 -6.84 7.67
CA PRO A 404 -7.77 -7.17 7.31
C PRO A 404 -7.50 -7.08 5.81
N ILE A 405 -8.45 -7.54 4.98
CA ILE A 405 -8.36 -7.49 3.52
C ILE A 405 -8.47 -6.04 3.03
N GLN A 406 -9.45 -5.31 3.57
CA GLN A 406 -9.66 -3.88 3.33
C GLN A 406 -8.42 -3.08 3.70
N PHE A 407 -7.81 -3.34 4.86
CA PHE A 407 -6.57 -2.69 5.28
C PHE A 407 -5.48 -2.84 4.24
N THR A 408 -5.24 -4.06 3.74
CA THR A 408 -4.21 -4.32 2.74
C THR A 408 -4.51 -3.57 1.44
N SER A 409 -5.75 -3.62 0.94
CA SER A 409 -6.14 -2.93 -0.29
C SER A 409 -5.99 -1.41 -0.18
N LEU A 410 -6.53 -0.80 0.88
CA LEU A 410 -6.45 0.65 1.07
C LEU A 410 -5.03 1.12 1.37
N LEU A 411 -4.20 0.32 2.04
CA LEU A 411 -2.78 0.62 2.21
C LEU A 411 -2.08 0.70 0.86
N THR A 412 -2.35 -0.23 -0.05
CA THR A 412 -1.80 -0.19 -1.42
C THR A 412 -2.23 1.09 -2.15
N ILE A 413 -3.52 1.44 -2.10
CA ILE A 413 -4.05 2.66 -2.75
C ILE A 413 -3.37 3.92 -2.19
N VAL A 414 -3.20 4.02 -0.87
CA VAL A 414 -2.54 5.18 -0.25
C VAL A 414 -1.07 5.27 -0.66
N LEU A 415 -0.34 4.15 -0.68
CA LEU A 415 1.08 4.14 -1.07
C LEU A 415 1.27 4.46 -2.55
N GLU A 416 0.43 3.90 -3.44
CA GLU A 416 0.40 4.24 -4.86
C GLU A 416 0.05 5.72 -5.07
N GLY A 417 -0.89 6.26 -4.29
CA GLY A 417 -1.25 7.68 -4.29
C GLY A 417 -0.09 8.59 -3.87
N VAL A 418 0.71 8.19 -2.87
CA VAL A 418 1.95 8.90 -2.50
C VAL A 418 2.92 8.93 -3.67
N ASP A 419 3.16 7.78 -4.30
CA ASP A 419 4.09 7.67 -5.42
C ASP A 419 3.61 8.51 -6.62
N ALA A 420 2.31 8.45 -6.94
CA ALA A 420 1.71 9.18 -8.05
C ALA A 420 1.91 10.70 -8.00
N VAL A 421 2.07 11.28 -6.80
CA VAL A 421 2.16 12.74 -6.62
C VAL A 421 3.46 13.24 -6.01
N THR A 422 4.41 12.33 -5.73
CA THR A 422 5.71 12.70 -5.14
C THR A 422 6.92 12.16 -5.89
N ARG A 423 6.74 11.19 -6.80
CA ARG A 423 7.84 10.65 -7.60
C ARG A 423 8.38 11.74 -8.54
N LYS A 424 9.70 11.91 -8.52
CA LYS A 424 10.35 13.08 -9.14
C LYS A 424 10.12 13.18 -10.65
N ASP A 425 10.19 12.05 -11.35
CA ASP A 425 9.90 11.94 -12.79
C ASP A 425 8.46 12.36 -13.15
N VAL A 426 7.50 12.10 -12.27
CA VAL A 426 6.11 12.53 -12.44
C VAL A 426 5.98 14.03 -12.19
N VAL A 427 6.46 14.49 -11.04
CA VAL A 427 6.34 15.90 -10.62
C VAL A 427 7.04 16.86 -11.58
N ASP A 428 8.19 16.48 -12.15
CA ASP A 428 8.95 17.35 -13.07
C ASP A 428 8.27 17.56 -14.45
N ILE A 429 7.28 16.72 -14.78
CA ILE A 429 6.63 16.69 -16.10
C ILE A 429 5.13 16.96 -16.02
N MET A 430 4.47 16.80 -14.87
CA MET A 430 3.03 17.00 -14.73
C MET A 430 2.65 18.49 -14.70
N ASP A 431 1.42 18.82 -15.12
CA ASP A 431 0.85 20.15 -14.92
C ASP A 431 0.64 20.41 -13.42
N ASP A 432 1.16 21.54 -12.90
CA ASP A 432 1.12 21.87 -11.47
C ASP A 432 -0.31 21.94 -10.91
N ASN A 433 -1.28 22.43 -11.71
CA ASN A 433 -2.68 22.54 -11.27
C ASN A 433 -3.28 21.14 -11.14
N ILE A 434 -3.13 20.28 -12.15
CA ILE A 434 -3.64 18.89 -12.11
C ILE A 434 -2.95 18.10 -11.00
N LEU A 435 -1.63 18.22 -10.87
CA LEU A 435 -0.87 17.57 -9.80
C LEU A 435 -1.39 17.96 -8.41
N SER A 436 -1.69 19.24 -8.21
CA SER A 436 -2.23 19.74 -6.93
C SER A 436 -3.63 19.18 -6.63
N LYS A 437 -4.51 19.08 -7.65
CA LYS A 437 -5.84 18.47 -7.50
C LYS A 437 -5.76 16.98 -7.22
N SER A 438 -4.94 16.27 -7.99
CA SER A 438 -4.72 14.83 -7.79
C SER A 438 -4.13 14.55 -6.41
N LYS A 439 -3.18 15.38 -5.93
CA LYS A 439 -2.65 15.29 -4.57
C LYS A 439 -3.73 15.53 -3.52
N THR A 440 -4.64 16.46 -3.74
CA THR A 440 -5.77 16.72 -2.83
C THR A 440 -6.67 15.49 -2.70
N TYR A 441 -7.07 14.86 -3.81
CA TYR A 441 -7.86 13.62 -3.76
C TYR A 441 -7.12 12.46 -3.08
N ASN A 442 -5.83 12.28 -3.36
CA ASN A 442 -5.04 11.24 -2.68
C ASN A 442 -4.85 11.53 -1.18
N LEU A 443 -4.77 12.80 -0.77
CA LEU A 443 -4.76 13.19 0.65
C LEU A 443 -6.08 12.84 1.33
N ILE A 444 -7.23 13.01 0.66
CA ILE A 444 -8.54 12.60 1.18
C ILE A 444 -8.53 11.10 1.49
N ASN A 445 -8.05 10.27 0.57
CA ASN A 445 -7.89 8.82 0.79
C ASN A 445 -6.97 8.50 1.98
N ALA A 446 -5.85 9.23 2.12
CA ALA A 446 -4.95 9.06 3.25
C ALA A 446 -5.56 9.48 4.60
N ILE A 447 -6.36 10.55 4.62
CA ILE A 447 -7.12 10.99 5.79
C ILE A 447 -8.16 9.93 6.16
N HIS A 448 -8.86 9.36 5.17
CA HIS A 448 -9.84 8.30 5.37
C HIS A 448 -9.19 7.03 5.93
N PHE A 449 -8.09 6.57 5.34
CA PHE A 449 -7.32 5.43 5.85
C PHE A 449 -6.87 5.63 7.30
N ARG A 450 -6.40 6.84 7.63
CA ARG A 450 -6.07 7.21 9.01
C ARG A 450 -7.30 7.17 9.92
N ASN A 451 -8.47 7.59 9.45
CA ASN A 451 -9.69 7.54 10.25
C ASN A 451 -10.12 6.10 10.54
N LEU A 452 -10.10 5.22 9.54
CA LEU A 452 -10.48 3.81 9.68
C LEU A 452 -9.48 3.02 10.54
N PHE A 453 -8.18 3.17 10.27
CA PHE A 453 -7.14 2.30 10.81
C PHE A 453 -6.16 2.99 11.76
N GLY A 454 -6.28 4.29 11.98
CA GLY A 454 -5.44 5.08 12.91
C GLY A 454 -3.98 5.20 12.51
N ILE A 455 -3.64 4.99 11.23
CA ILE A 455 -2.26 5.05 10.72
C ILE A 455 -2.13 6.23 9.77
N ASP A 456 -1.12 7.06 9.98
CA ASP A 456 -0.96 8.34 9.30
C ASP A 456 0.15 8.31 8.25
N PHE A 457 -0.24 8.43 6.97
CA PHE A 457 0.66 8.58 5.82
C PHE A 457 0.64 9.98 5.21
N ILE A 458 -0.11 10.93 5.79
CA ILE A 458 -0.37 12.25 5.20
C ILE A 458 0.94 13.03 4.97
N LYS A 459 1.90 12.91 5.89
CA LYS A 459 3.21 13.57 5.77
C LYS A 459 4.00 13.11 4.54
N ASN A 460 3.74 11.91 4.03
CA ASN A 460 4.48 11.37 2.89
C ASN A 460 4.15 12.11 1.59
N PHE A 461 2.96 12.71 1.49
CA PHE A 461 2.49 13.48 0.32
C PHE A 461 3.22 14.81 0.10
N LYS A 462 3.96 15.31 1.11
CA LYS A 462 4.66 16.61 1.06
C LYS A 462 3.73 17.75 0.58
N ALA A 463 2.49 17.74 1.08
CA ALA A 463 1.46 18.67 0.69
C ALA A 463 1.75 20.08 1.20
N SER A 464 1.35 21.08 0.41
CA SER A 464 1.27 22.47 0.85
C SER A 464 0.15 22.66 1.86
N HIS A 465 0.19 23.77 2.61
CA HIS A 465 -0.90 24.13 3.54
C HIS A 465 -2.25 24.28 2.84
N THR A 466 -2.27 24.76 1.60
CA THR A 466 -3.50 24.93 0.83
C THR A 466 -4.11 23.59 0.43
N GLU A 467 -3.29 22.67 -0.10
CA GLU A 467 -3.73 21.32 -0.49
C GLU A 467 -4.27 20.56 0.73
N MET A 468 -3.57 20.61 1.86
CA MET A 468 -4.02 19.97 3.09
C MET A 468 -5.36 20.55 3.56
N ARG A 469 -5.50 21.87 3.60
CA ARG A 469 -6.75 22.53 4.02
C ARG A 469 -7.93 22.18 3.11
N GLN A 470 -7.69 22.03 1.80
CA GLN A 470 -8.72 21.61 0.84
C GLN A 470 -9.14 20.16 1.08
N ALA A 471 -8.17 19.25 1.28
CA ALA A 471 -8.46 17.86 1.58
C ALA A 471 -9.23 17.70 2.90
N GLU A 472 -8.84 18.44 3.96
CA GLU A 472 -9.54 18.46 5.24
C GLU A 472 -10.97 18.98 5.08
N LYS A 473 -11.19 20.08 4.35
CA LYS A 473 -12.52 20.62 4.11
C LYS A 473 -13.44 19.59 3.41
N CYS A 474 -12.95 18.94 2.36
CA CYS A 474 -13.70 17.91 1.65
C CYS A 474 -14.02 16.73 2.57
N TYR A 475 -13.03 16.29 3.38
CA TYR A 475 -13.23 15.17 4.30
C TYR A 475 -14.21 15.50 5.43
N ASP A 476 -14.17 16.72 5.97
CA ASP A 476 -15.13 17.20 6.98
C ASP A 476 -16.56 17.20 6.41
N GLU A 477 -16.73 17.64 5.16
CA GLU A 477 -18.03 17.56 4.47
C GLU A 477 -18.51 16.12 4.34
N PHE A 478 -17.65 15.18 3.94
CA PHE A 478 -18.00 13.75 3.95
C PHE A 478 -18.47 13.27 5.33
N LEU A 479 -17.80 13.68 6.42
CA LEU A 479 -18.19 13.29 7.77
C LEU A 479 -19.58 13.81 8.16
N GLU A 480 -19.98 14.99 7.66
CA GLU A 480 -21.33 15.52 7.87
C GLU A 480 -22.39 14.65 7.18
N TYR A 481 -22.18 14.30 5.91
CA TYR A 481 -23.12 13.51 5.11
C TYR A 481 -23.19 12.04 5.52
N ARG A 482 -22.09 11.50 6.07
CA ARG A 482 -22.01 10.09 6.48
C ARG A 482 -23.11 9.67 7.47
N TYR A 483 -23.60 10.57 8.32
CA TYR A 483 -24.58 10.26 9.37
C TYR A 483 -26.04 10.57 8.99
N ASP A 484 -26.28 11.48 8.05
CA ASP A 484 -27.63 11.91 7.62
C ASP A 484 -28.01 11.38 6.23
N LYS A 485 -27.52 10.17 5.90
CA LYS A 485 -27.51 9.69 4.52
C LYS A 485 -28.91 9.46 3.93
N GLN A 486 -29.31 10.31 2.98
CA GLN A 486 -30.31 9.98 1.96
C GLN A 486 -29.66 9.30 0.74
N PRO A 487 -30.38 8.42 0.02
CA PRO A 487 -29.88 7.86 -1.25
C PRO A 487 -29.49 8.95 -2.26
N GLY A 488 -28.32 8.79 -2.90
CA GLY A 488 -27.82 9.73 -3.92
C GLY A 488 -27.01 10.92 -3.40
N GLU A 489 -26.88 11.09 -2.08
CA GLU A 489 -26.08 12.18 -1.50
C GLU A 489 -24.59 12.12 -1.85
N GLU A 490 -24.04 10.94 -2.15
CA GLU A 490 -22.67 10.83 -2.65
C GLU A 490 -22.41 11.67 -3.92
N TYR A 491 -23.43 11.87 -4.75
CA TYR A 491 -23.34 12.70 -5.95
C TYR A 491 -23.29 14.20 -5.65
N GLU A 492 -23.86 14.65 -4.52
CA GLU A 492 -23.75 16.04 -4.09
C GLU A 492 -22.29 16.37 -3.72
N LEU A 493 -21.59 15.44 -3.05
CA LEU A 493 -20.16 15.60 -2.77
C LEU A 493 -19.33 15.62 -4.06
N VAL A 494 -19.65 14.79 -5.05
CA VAL A 494 -18.99 14.83 -6.37
C VAL A 494 -19.12 16.24 -6.99
N GLN A 495 -20.31 16.83 -6.93
CA GLN A 495 -20.57 18.17 -7.45
C GLN A 495 -19.82 19.24 -6.63
N HIS A 496 -19.96 19.25 -5.31
CA HIS A 496 -19.36 20.26 -4.42
C HIS A 496 -17.84 20.23 -4.46
N TRP A 497 -17.23 19.04 -4.44
CA TRP A 497 -15.77 18.91 -4.50
C TRP A 497 -15.25 19.27 -5.89
N GLY A 498 -16.02 18.94 -6.94
CA GLY A 498 -15.80 19.44 -8.29
C GLY A 498 -15.77 20.97 -8.33
N GLU A 499 -16.69 21.66 -7.67
CA GLU A 499 -16.74 23.13 -7.61
C GLU A 499 -15.61 23.74 -6.78
N ASP A 500 -15.38 23.23 -5.57
CA ASP A 500 -14.32 23.68 -4.65
C ASP A 500 -12.93 23.56 -5.27
N LEU A 501 -12.71 22.48 -6.04
CA LEU A 501 -11.48 22.24 -6.77
C LEU A 501 -11.46 22.85 -8.17
N LYS A 502 -12.54 23.49 -8.62
CA LYS A 502 -12.71 24.13 -9.95
C LYS A 502 -12.60 23.15 -11.13
N LEU A 503 -13.06 21.93 -10.91
CA LEU A 503 -13.12 20.84 -11.88
C LEU A 503 -14.53 20.59 -12.43
N ASN A 504 -15.56 21.23 -11.88
CA ASN A 504 -16.96 21.12 -12.30
C ASN A 504 -17.24 21.50 -13.77
N GLN A 505 -16.28 22.13 -14.44
CA GLN A 505 -16.34 22.44 -15.87
C GLN A 505 -15.94 21.25 -16.79
N TYR A 506 -15.44 20.16 -16.21
CA TYR A 506 -14.96 18.97 -16.94
C TYR A 506 -15.98 17.82 -16.98
N PHE A 507 -17.10 17.96 -16.28
CA PHE A 507 -18.15 16.94 -16.22
C PHE A 507 -19.51 17.56 -15.98
N LYS A 508 -20.55 16.74 -16.07
CA LYS A 508 -21.90 17.04 -15.65
C LYS A 508 -22.53 15.81 -15.01
N LEU A 509 -23.32 16.02 -13.96
CA LEU A 509 -24.21 14.99 -13.42
C LEU A 509 -25.60 15.11 -14.08
N VAL A 510 -26.13 14.00 -14.57
CA VAL A 510 -27.45 13.95 -15.23
C VAL A 510 -28.30 12.88 -14.60
N ASN A 511 -29.56 13.21 -14.28
CA ASN A 511 -30.51 12.21 -13.78
C ASN A 511 -30.69 11.07 -14.77
N GLU A 512 -30.47 9.85 -14.32
CA GLU A 512 -30.46 8.66 -15.17
C GLU A 512 -31.79 8.48 -15.91
N VAL A 513 -32.92 8.62 -15.20
CA VAL A 513 -34.25 8.42 -15.79
C VAL A 513 -34.55 9.47 -16.85
N GLN A 514 -34.10 10.71 -16.66
CA GLN A 514 -34.23 11.75 -17.68
C GLN A 514 -33.33 11.47 -18.87
N PHE A 515 -32.08 11.08 -18.62
CA PHE A 515 -31.08 10.79 -19.63
C PHE A 515 -31.49 9.62 -20.54
N ARG A 516 -31.97 8.51 -19.97
CA ARG A 516 -32.43 7.33 -20.72
C ARG A 516 -33.74 7.56 -21.48
N LYS A 517 -34.50 8.62 -21.17
CA LYS A 517 -35.74 9.00 -21.89
C LYS A 517 -35.51 9.92 -23.08
N SER A 518 -34.46 10.75 -23.07
CA SER A 518 -33.99 11.43 -24.27
C SER A 518 -33.37 10.39 -25.20
N GLU A 519 -33.73 10.36 -26.49
CA GLU A 519 -32.97 9.59 -27.50
C GLU A 519 -31.50 10.03 -27.39
N PRO A 520 -30.61 9.18 -26.83
CA PRO A 520 -29.24 9.59 -26.62
C PRO A 520 -28.59 9.72 -28.00
N SER A 521 -27.91 10.83 -28.25
CA SER A 521 -26.78 10.77 -29.17
C SER A 521 -25.83 9.71 -28.58
N TYR A 522 -25.49 8.69 -29.35
CA TYR A 522 -24.61 7.58 -28.91
C TYR A 522 -23.25 8.06 -28.36
N ALA A 523 -22.92 9.35 -28.48
CA ALA A 523 -21.73 9.99 -27.92
C ALA A 523 -21.87 10.49 -26.46
N ASP A 524 -23.05 10.39 -25.84
CA ASP A 524 -23.32 10.96 -24.49
C ASP A 524 -23.34 9.91 -23.35
N LEU A 525 -23.28 8.63 -23.70
CA LEU A 525 -23.01 7.54 -22.77
C LEU A 525 -21.51 7.29 -22.84
N ASP A 526 -20.76 7.56 -21.77
CA ASP A 526 -19.74 6.63 -21.28
C ASP A 526 -18.79 7.24 -20.26
N PHE A 527 -19.08 6.97 -18.99
CA PHE A 527 -18.03 6.65 -18.04
C PHE A 527 -18.05 5.16 -17.63
N GLU A 528 -19.09 4.41 -18.05
CA GLU A 528 -19.23 2.99 -17.70
C GLU A 528 -18.68 2.04 -18.78
N ASN A 529 -18.74 2.36 -20.09
CA ASN A 529 -18.01 1.55 -21.09
C ASN A 529 -16.53 1.94 -21.24
N ASP A 530 -16.08 3.15 -20.88
CA ASP A 530 -14.66 3.54 -21.03
C ASP A 530 -13.94 3.75 -19.68
N ILE A 531 -13.52 2.62 -19.11
CA ILE A 531 -12.19 2.55 -18.51
C ILE A 531 -11.44 1.50 -19.32
N ASP A 532 -11.38 1.66 -20.63
CA ASP A 532 -10.40 0.97 -21.46
C ASP A 532 -9.22 1.92 -21.63
N ILE A 533 -8.11 1.61 -20.95
CA ILE A 533 -6.81 2.19 -21.33
C ILE A 533 -6.44 1.48 -22.62
N ASP A 534 -6.98 1.93 -23.74
CA ASP A 534 -6.38 1.59 -25.02
C ASP A 534 -6.63 2.66 -26.07
N THR A 535 -5.54 3.19 -26.63
CA THR A 535 -5.58 3.90 -27.91
C THR A 535 -6.19 3.05 -29.04
N GLU A 536 -6.29 1.73 -28.87
CA GLU A 536 -7.06 0.85 -29.75
C GLU A 536 -8.58 1.02 -29.65
N SER A 537 -9.16 1.45 -28.51
CA SER A 537 -10.62 1.52 -28.34
C SER A 537 -11.24 2.59 -29.24
N ASN A 538 -10.65 3.78 -29.33
CA ASN A 538 -11.14 4.84 -30.21
C ASN A 538 -11.07 4.45 -31.70
N GLN A 539 -10.02 3.76 -32.14
CA GLN A 539 -9.91 3.30 -33.53
C GLN A 539 -10.89 2.15 -33.82
N LYS A 540 -11.13 1.26 -32.85
CA LYS A 540 -12.15 0.21 -32.91
C LYS A 540 -13.57 0.79 -32.93
N ILE A 541 -13.85 1.83 -32.13
CA ILE A 541 -15.14 2.55 -32.11
C ILE A 541 -15.37 3.30 -33.42
N GLU A 542 -14.37 4.02 -33.93
CA GLU A 542 -14.44 4.67 -35.25
C GLU A 542 -14.66 3.66 -36.37
N MET A 543 -13.95 2.53 -36.37
CA MET A 543 -14.12 1.46 -37.35
C MET A 543 -15.51 0.81 -37.23
N HIS A 544 -15.99 0.54 -36.02
CA HIS A 544 -17.30 -0.06 -35.80
C HIS A 544 -18.43 0.88 -36.25
N SER A 545 -18.36 2.16 -35.88
CA SER A 545 -19.29 3.20 -36.35
C SER A 545 -19.27 3.33 -37.87
N PHE A 546 -18.07 3.32 -38.46
CA PHE A 546 -17.89 3.33 -39.91
C PHE A 546 -18.57 2.13 -40.59
N LEU A 547 -18.37 0.91 -40.08
CA LEU A 547 -18.97 -0.31 -40.62
C LEU A 547 -20.50 -0.29 -40.53
N GLU A 548 -21.07 0.16 -39.40
CA GLU A 548 -22.52 0.28 -39.23
C GLU A 548 -23.13 1.35 -40.14
N GLU A 549 -22.49 2.52 -40.28
CA GLU A 549 -22.97 3.56 -41.19
C GLU A 549 -22.96 3.14 -42.67
N HIS A 550 -22.04 2.25 -43.04
CA HIS A 550 -21.82 1.83 -44.43
C HIS A 550 -22.45 0.48 -44.79
N LYS A 551 -23.10 -0.21 -43.83
CA LYS A 551 -23.87 -1.45 -44.10
C LYS A 551 -25.11 -1.21 -44.97
N ASP A 552 -25.81 -0.07 -44.79
CA ASP A 552 -27.13 0.18 -45.39
C ASP A 552 -27.25 1.45 -46.27
N LYS A 553 -26.14 2.15 -46.56
CA LYS A 553 -26.15 3.42 -47.34
C LYS A 553 -25.78 3.25 -48.83
N ASN A 554 -26.07 4.31 -49.59
CA ASN A 554 -25.73 4.51 -51.01
C ASN A 554 -24.21 4.36 -51.28
N LEU A 555 -23.85 4.00 -52.53
CA LEU A 555 -22.48 3.83 -53.04
C LEU A 555 -21.51 4.94 -52.54
N ASN A 556 -20.45 4.56 -51.84
CA ASN A 556 -19.40 5.49 -51.41
C ASN A 556 -18.47 5.82 -52.59
N LEU A 557 -18.75 6.94 -53.26
CA LEU A 557 -18.01 7.40 -54.44
C LEU A 557 -16.51 7.61 -54.16
N SER A 558 -16.12 7.99 -52.94
CA SER A 558 -14.71 8.19 -52.59
C SER A 558 -13.96 6.87 -52.50
N VAL A 559 -14.54 5.87 -51.81
CA VAL A 559 -13.98 4.52 -51.74
C VAL A 559 -13.89 3.90 -53.14
N MET A 560 -14.95 4.00 -53.94
CA MET A 560 -14.96 3.53 -55.32
C MET A 560 -13.83 4.15 -56.16
N MET A 561 -13.61 5.47 -56.07
CA MET A 561 -12.51 6.14 -56.79
C MET A 561 -11.13 5.66 -56.33
N TYR A 562 -10.94 5.40 -55.04
CA TYR A 562 -9.70 4.80 -54.54
C TYR A 562 -9.52 3.35 -55.02
N MET A 563 -10.61 2.58 -55.13
CA MET A 563 -10.57 1.22 -55.67
C MET A 563 -10.19 1.19 -57.15
N ILE A 564 -10.66 2.15 -57.96
CA ILE A 564 -10.20 2.31 -59.36
C ILE A 564 -8.69 2.55 -59.40
N GLY A 565 -8.18 3.44 -58.53
CA GLY A 565 -6.74 3.69 -58.41
C GLY A 565 -5.95 2.46 -57.97
N ALA A 566 -6.49 1.66 -57.05
CA ALA A 566 -5.88 0.42 -56.59
C ALA A 566 -5.86 -0.66 -57.69
N LEU A 567 -6.97 -0.84 -58.42
CA LEU A 567 -7.06 -1.76 -59.56
C LEU A 567 -6.02 -1.43 -60.63
N GLU A 568 -5.91 -0.16 -61.01
CA GLU A 568 -4.93 0.29 -62.01
C GLU A 568 -3.49 0.11 -61.51
N TYR A 569 -3.23 0.34 -60.21
CA TYR A 569 -1.91 0.10 -59.61
C TYR A 569 -1.52 -1.39 -59.66
N PHE A 570 -2.45 -2.30 -59.37
CA PHE A 570 -2.18 -3.74 -59.33
C PHE A 570 -2.23 -4.43 -60.70
N LYS A 571 -2.75 -3.78 -61.74
CA LYS A 571 -2.93 -4.33 -63.10
C LYS A 571 -1.70 -5.00 -63.72
N ASN A 572 -0.51 -4.47 -63.43
CA ASN A 572 0.77 -4.98 -63.96
C ASN A 572 1.66 -5.62 -62.87
N LYS A 573 1.08 -5.96 -61.71
CA LYS A 573 1.78 -6.59 -60.59
C LYS A 573 1.60 -8.11 -60.63
N SER A 574 2.63 -8.83 -60.21
CA SER A 574 2.51 -10.28 -60.04
C SER A 574 1.66 -10.62 -58.81
N ASP A 575 1.04 -11.81 -58.80
CA ASP A 575 0.26 -12.30 -57.66
C ASP A 575 1.05 -12.26 -56.35
N ALA A 576 2.38 -12.47 -56.40
CA ALA A 576 3.26 -12.39 -55.24
C ALA A 576 3.37 -10.95 -54.69
N GLU A 577 3.50 -9.94 -55.56
CA GLU A 577 3.57 -8.53 -55.16
C GLU A 577 2.23 -8.02 -54.61
N ILE A 578 1.11 -8.48 -55.19
CA ILE A 578 -0.24 -8.14 -54.71
C ILE A 578 -0.45 -8.75 -53.32
N LYS A 579 -0.09 -10.03 -53.12
CA LYS A 579 -0.16 -10.69 -51.80
C LYS A 579 0.73 -10.02 -50.78
N GLU A 580 1.95 -9.67 -51.14
CA GLU A 580 2.87 -8.95 -50.25
C GLU A 580 2.25 -7.65 -49.76
N THR A 581 1.63 -6.88 -50.66
CA THR A 581 0.92 -5.64 -50.30
C THR A 581 -0.28 -5.91 -49.38
N ALA A 582 -1.07 -6.95 -49.67
CA ALA A 582 -2.21 -7.35 -48.84
C ALA A 582 -1.79 -7.73 -47.42
N PHE A 583 -0.70 -8.51 -47.27
CA PHE A 583 -0.14 -8.89 -45.96
C PHE A 583 0.49 -7.71 -45.21
N GLN A 584 1.16 -6.79 -45.90
CA GLN A 584 1.72 -5.58 -45.28
C GLN A 584 0.61 -4.71 -44.68
N ILE A 585 -0.50 -4.54 -45.41
CA ILE A 585 -1.65 -3.79 -44.89
C ILE A 585 -2.34 -4.60 -43.78
N ALA A 586 -2.47 -5.93 -43.92
CA ALA A 586 -3.04 -6.80 -42.88
C ALA A 586 -2.23 -6.75 -41.57
N SER A 587 -0.91 -6.63 -41.63
CA SER A 587 -0.04 -6.58 -40.44
C SER A 587 -0.25 -5.32 -39.58
N MET A 588 -0.89 -4.28 -40.13
CA MET A 588 -1.30 -3.11 -39.36
C MET A 588 -2.61 -3.31 -38.61
N GLY A 589 -3.37 -4.38 -38.95
CA GLY A 589 -4.71 -4.65 -38.44
C GLY A 589 -5.75 -3.68 -39.03
N VAL A 590 -6.89 -4.18 -39.50
CA VAL A 590 -7.99 -3.33 -39.99
C VAL A 590 -8.46 -2.39 -38.88
N ASN A 591 -8.47 -2.85 -37.63
CA ASN A 591 -8.79 -2.06 -36.44
C ASN A 591 -7.73 -1.01 -36.08
N GLY A 592 -6.54 -1.05 -36.69
CA GLY A 592 -5.50 -0.01 -36.57
C GLY A 592 -5.61 1.09 -37.63
N ILE A 593 -6.60 0.99 -38.54
CA ILE A 593 -6.86 1.97 -39.59
C ILE A 593 -8.07 2.81 -39.20
N SER A 594 -7.85 4.09 -38.87
CA SER A 594 -8.92 5.07 -38.68
C SER A 594 -9.44 5.50 -40.06
N PRO A 595 -10.73 5.22 -40.42
CA PRO A 595 -11.29 5.55 -41.73
C PRO A 595 -11.27 7.05 -42.05
N GLU A 596 -11.44 7.91 -41.05
CA GLU A 596 -11.51 9.37 -41.21
C GLU A 596 -10.14 10.06 -41.30
N LYS A 597 -9.06 9.35 -41.01
CA LYS A 597 -7.70 9.91 -41.09
C LYS A 597 -7.38 10.33 -42.53
N LYS A 598 -7.04 11.61 -42.72
CA LYS A 598 -6.88 12.20 -44.07
C LYS A 598 -5.55 11.89 -44.76
N SER A 599 -4.50 11.57 -44.02
CA SER A 599 -3.19 11.13 -44.53
C SER A 599 -2.36 10.50 -43.41
N GLY A 600 -1.23 9.90 -43.73
CA GLY A 600 -0.25 9.37 -42.77
C GLY A 600 -0.08 7.85 -42.79
N TYR A 601 -0.83 7.11 -43.61
CA TYR A 601 -0.61 5.67 -43.81
C TYR A 601 0.41 5.43 -44.92
N LYS A 602 1.49 4.71 -44.61
CA LYS A 602 2.54 4.36 -45.58
C LYS A 602 2.55 2.86 -45.81
N VAL A 603 2.49 2.44 -47.07
CA VAL A 603 2.57 1.05 -47.50
C VAL A 603 3.95 0.83 -48.13
N PRO A 604 4.86 0.08 -47.49
CA PRO A 604 6.24 -0.07 -47.98
C PRO A 604 6.37 -0.57 -49.42
N SER A 605 5.46 -1.44 -49.88
CA SER A 605 5.43 -1.91 -51.27
C SER A 605 5.00 -0.84 -52.29
N ILE A 606 4.37 0.25 -51.83
CA ILE A 606 3.90 1.38 -52.65
C ILE A 606 4.78 2.59 -52.38
N LYS A 607 5.66 2.89 -53.33
CA LYS A 607 6.60 4.01 -53.24
C LYS A 607 5.85 5.34 -53.07
N ASP A 608 6.35 6.17 -52.14
CA ASP A 608 5.80 7.50 -51.81
C ASP A 608 4.34 7.49 -51.33
N SER A 609 3.88 6.37 -50.77
CA SER A 609 2.53 6.25 -50.20
C SER A 609 2.34 7.18 -48.98
N ASP A 610 1.27 7.96 -49.03
CA ASP A 610 0.73 8.76 -47.92
C ASP A 610 -0.80 8.72 -48.01
N PHE A 611 -1.38 7.60 -47.56
CA PHE A 611 -2.78 7.27 -47.77
C PHE A 611 -3.67 7.82 -46.66
N SER A 612 -4.90 8.18 -47.03
CA SER A 612 -6.01 8.34 -46.09
C SER A 612 -6.52 6.99 -45.60
N GLY A 613 -7.33 6.96 -44.54
CA GLY A 613 -7.97 5.74 -44.03
C GLY A 613 -8.80 5.04 -45.10
N TYR A 614 -9.68 5.79 -45.78
CA TYR A 614 -10.44 5.29 -46.94
C TYR A 614 -9.57 4.71 -48.05
N GLN A 615 -8.46 5.36 -48.39
CA GLN A 615 -7.56 4.88 -49.43
C GLN A 615 -6.85 3.60 -48.98
N MET A 616 -6.45 3.51 -47.71
CA MET A 616 -5.82 2.33 -47.13
C MET A 616 -6.77 1.12 -47.14
N LEU A 617 -8.03 1.30 -46.72
CA LEU A 617 -9.04 0.23 -46.72
C LEU A 617 -9.43 -0.18 -48.15
N ALA A 618 -9.49 0.76 -49.09
CA ALA A 618 -9.75 0.45 -50.51
C ALA A 618 -8.62 -0.40 -51.13
N TYR A 619 -7.36 -0.02 -50.89
CA TYR A 619 -6.19 -0.79 -51.35
C TYR A 619 -6.12 -2.17 -50.69
N TYR A 620 -6.47 -2.24 -49.40
CA TYR A 620 -6.58 -3.51 -48.68
C TYR A 620 -7.59 -4.44 -49.33
N TYR A 621 -8.82 -3.96 -49.51
CA TYR A 621 -9.91 -4.73 -50.12
C TYR A 621 -9.56 -5.22 -51.52
N VAL A 622 -9.07 -4.32 -52.38
CA VAL A 622 -8.70 -4.66 -53.77
C VAL A 622 -7.55 -5.66 -53.81
N SER A 623 -6.55 -5.52 -52.94
CA SER A 623 -5.41 -6.45 -52.90
C SER A 623 -5.82 -7.88 -52.52
N TRP A 624 -6.74 -8.05 -51.57
CA TRP A 624 -7.32 -9.36 -51.24
C TRP A 624 -8.27 -9.87 -52.30
N ALA A 625 -9.09 -8.99 -52.90
CA ALA A 625 -10.00 -9.36 -53.98
C ALA A 625 -9.26 -9.92 -55.20
N LEU A 626 -8.08 -9.37 -55.53
CA LEU A 626 -7.25 -9.85 -56.63
C LEU A 626 -6.44 -11.10 -56.28
N SER A 627 -5.93 -11.20 -55.05
CA SER A 627 -4.96 -12.24 -54.69
C SER A 627 -5.53 -13.49 -54.00
N ALA A 628 -6.65 -13.34 -53.29
CA ALA A 628 -7.37 -14.43 -52.61
C ALA A 628 -8.84 -14.02 -52.36
N PRO A 629 -9.69 -13.94 -53.41
CA PRO A 629 -11.07 -13.48 -53.31
C PRO A 629 -11.93 -14.27 -52.31
N GLN A 630 -11.59 -15.53 -52.04
CA GLN A 630 -12.27 -16.38 -51.07
C GLN A 630 -12.17 -15.88 -49.62
N LEU A 631 -11.22 -14.98 -49.30
CA LEU A 631 -11.04 -14.39 -47.98
C LEU A 631 -11.78 -13.06 -47.80
N LEU A 632 -12.44 -12.54 -48.85
CA LEU A 632 -13.19 -11.29 -48.76
C LEU A 632 -14.28 -11.28 -47.66
N PRO A 633 -15.07 -12.36 -47.46
CA PRO A 633 -16.05 -12.39 -46.37
C PRO A 633 -15.42 -12.23 -44.98
N ASP A 634 -14.18 -12.66 -44.81
CA ASP A 634 -13.46 -12.60 -43.53
C ASP A 634 -12.92 -11.19 -43.22
N LEU A 635 -12.84 -10.30 -44.21
CA LEU A 635 -12.39 -8.92 -44.03
C LEU A 635 -13.43 -8.04 -43.32
N GLN A 636 -14.72 -8.44 -43.35
CA GLN A 636 -15.85 -7.71 -42.76
C GLN A 636 -15.99 -6.25 -43.23
N LEU A 637 -15.47 -5.90 -44.41
CA LEU A 637 -15.57 -4.56 -45.01
C LEU A 637 -16.76 -4.48 -45.98
N PRO A 638 -17.66 -3.48 -45.87
CA PRO A 638 -18.89 -3.40 -46.66
C PRO A 638 -18.64 -2.77 -48.05
N PHE A 639 -17.62 -3.23 -48.79
CA PHE A 639 -17.19 -2.59 -50.04
C PHE A 639 -17.48 -3.39 -51.32
N ASP A 640 -18.31 -4.44 -51.24
CA ASP A 640 -18.66 -5.26 -52.40
C ASP A 640 -19.26 -4.43 -53.55
N LYS A 641 -20.16 -3.50 -53.23
CA LYS A 641 -20.83 -2.65 -54.24
C LYS A 641 -19.83 -1.70 -54.91
N GLU A 642 -18.97 -1.08 -54.14
CA GLU A 642 -17.91 -0.17 -54.60
C GLU A 642 -16.91 -0.90 -55.49
N TYR A 643 -16.52 -2.11 -55.09
CA TYR A 643 -15.56 -2.93 -55.84
C TYR A 643 -16.14 -3.41 -57.19
N GLU A 644 -17.35 -3.97 -57.20
CA GLU A 644 -18.03 -4.41 -58.43
C GLU A 644 -18.28 -3.22 -59.39
N THR A 645 -18.65 -2.07 -58.82
CA THR A 645 -18.82 -0.84 -59.60
C THR A 645 -17.48 -0.37 -60.16
N ALA A 646 -16.39 -0.35 -59.36
CA ALA A 646 -15.06 0.04 -59.81
C ALA A 646 -14.54 -0.85 -60.95
N LYS A 647 -14.79 -2.17 -60.91
CA LYS A 647 -14.47 -3.10 -62.00
C LYS A 647 -15.20 -2.79 -63.31
N SER A 648 -16.42 -2.27 -63.24
CA SER A 648 -17.19 -1.89 -64.45
C SER A 648 -16.58 -0.69 -65.20
N PHE A 649 -15.71 0.08 -64.55
CA PHE A 649 -14.94 1.17 -65.15
C PHE A 649 -13.57 0.72 -65.70
N GLU A 650 -13.24 -0.57 -65.63
CA GLU A 650 -11.96 -1.15 -66.07
C GLU A 650 -11.91 -1.46 -67.59
N HIS A 651 -12.75 -0.80 -68.40
CA HIS A 651 -12.80 -0.96 -69.86
C HIS A 651 -11.87 -0.02 -70.63
#